data_AF-A0A3C0U170-F1
#
_entry.id   AF-A0A3C0U170-F1
#
_cell.length_a   1.000
_cell.length_b   1.000
_cell.length_c   1.000
_cell.angle_alpha   90.00
_cell.angle_beta   90.00
_cell.angle_gamma   90.00
#
_symmetry.space_group_name_H-M   'P 1'
#
loop_
_entity.id
_entity.type
_entity.pdbx_description
1 polymer ?
#
loop_
_entity_poly.entity_id
_entity_poly.type
_entity_poly.pdbx_seq_one_letter_code
_entity_poly.pdbx_strand_id
1 'polypeptide(L)'
;DEAKAKQQAAAEEAAALKARQAEEAAKEKAVAQAESLINQGKYDQAVSTLENLRKTYPDDSEIASLLKTAQAKKDAEDAAKAAEKAKQEAAAKAAEQEAAAQKAAEDARQKRIDQAKAYMNEGKYANATNILNALLKADPNDKEAQELLNQIKELQKKAEQEAIDEAARAREQKLEQAREYIKNGKLDLALSTLNGILKTNPDDAEAKALVEEVKNLKAKEAEEAAAKARQARLDQARKFIDEKKYTNAINVLNGLLKTNPNDAEAKALLEEAQSKKKIEDDENAAKARAEKLDQARKNIDEGKYANAISILNGLLKTDPNDSQAKALLEEAKAKQQKANEEAAAKAREAKLAQAKTNIEQGKYANAISILNGLLKTDPNDSQAKALLEEAKAKQQKANEEAAAKAREAKLAQAKTNIEQGKYANAISILNGLLKTDPNDAEAKALLEQAQKLKEEAEAAAKEKAGKLAQAQALINKGDYEGAQAILDDILKDNPGDAQASRLANTAEQKKAAAAQEARKAEEAQKKREEETSRKTAAEAEAQKAVVMEELKKFTTDWESPSFSDIEDCGYFYTSPEFGQFDMIEGEFSKKSGYAKSAYGFVFGYTKPSPIGELYNYIRFEINTDGEYALYKWDGKTYTDLVEPNSEGTAYFYKNNAINRGYNSVNKLKIRVVDGKYNVYINDKLIKSGIDFIPNGTYGVMGFFSVGKVNQEDMPNTPVVVSYRITDAELHRAK
;
A
#
# COMPACT_ATOMS: atom_id res chain seq x y z
N ASP A 1 -198.35 102.75 -28.36
CA ASP A 1 -197.37 101.69 -28.70
C ASP A 1 -195.92 102.14 -28.88
N GLU A 2 -195.61 103.43 -29.08
CA GLU A 2 -194.21 103.86 -29.31
C GLU A 2 -193.41 104.23 -28.03
N ALA A 3 -194.09 104.50 -26.90
CA ALA A 3 -193.43 104.95 -25.66
C ALA A 3 -192.97 103.81 -24.72
N LYS A 4 -193.54 102.60 -24.82
CA LYS A 4 -193.14 101.46 -23.97
C LYS A 4 -191.97 100.64 -24.54
N ALA A 5 -191.78 100.63 -25.86
CA ALA A 5 -190.67 99.92 -26.51
C ALA A 5 -189.29 100.58 -26.24
N LYS A 6 -189.24 101.91 -26.05
CA LYS A 6 -187.98 102.62 -25.70
C LYS A 6 -187.53 102.40 -24.24
N GLN A 7 -188.42 102.00 -23.34
CA GLN A 7 -188.07 101.76 -21.94
C GLN A 7 -187.46 100.36 -21.71
N GLN A 8 -187.68 99.42 -22.64
CA GLN A 8 -187.16 98.06 -22.57
C GLN A 8 -185.73 97.95 -23.13
N ALA A 9 -185.38 98.74 -24.17
CA ALA A 9 -184.03 98.75 -24.74
C ALA A 9 -182.96 99.40 -23.82
N ALA A 10 -183.33 100.43 -23.04
CA ALA A 10 -182.39 101.10 -22.12
C ALA A 10 -182.05 100.26 -20.87
N ALA A 11 -182.90 99.29 -20.50
CA ALA A 11 -182.65 98.41 -19.37
C ALA A 11 -181.69 97.26 -19.70
N GLU A 12 -181.70 96.76 -20.94
CA GLU A 12 -180.81 95.68 -21.38
C GLU A 12 -179.36 96.14 -21.57
N GLU A 13 -179.14 97.37 -22.06
CA GLU A 13 -177.78 97.91 -22.26
C GLU A 13 -177.05 98.20 -20.93
N ALA A 14 -177.79 98.61 -19.89
CA ALA A 14 -177.23 98.81 -18.54
C ALA A 14 -176.86 97.48 -17.83
N ALA A 15 -177.55 96.38 -18.15
CA ALA A 15 -177.25 95.06 -17.59
C ALA A 15 -176.00 94.42 -18.22
N ALA A 16 -175.81 94.61 -19.53
CA ALA A 16 -174.65 94.08 -20.25
C ALA A 16 -173.32 94.73 -19.80
N LEU A 17 -173.32 96.02 -19.46
CA LEU A 17 -172.12 96.72 -18.99
C LEU A 17 -171.66 96.23 -17.59
N LYS A 18 -172.62 95.99 -16.68
CA LYS A 18 -172.33 95.48 -15.33
C LYS A 18 -171.75 94.06 -15.35
N ALA A 19 -172.20 93.21 -16.27
CA ALA A 19 -171.68 91.85 -16.40
C ALA A 19 -170.21 91.84 -16.86
N ARG A 20 -169.83 92.68 -17.83
CA ARG A 20 -168.44 92.82 -18.28
C ARG A 20 -167.51 93.32 -17.17
N GLN A 21 -167.93 94.32 -16.41
CA GLN A 21 -167.13 94.85 -15.29
C GLN A 21 -166.92 93.81 -14.17
N ALA A 22 -167.93 92.97 -13.90
CA ALA A 22 -167.80 91.90 -12.90
C ALA A 22 -166.84 90.78 -13.34
N GLU A 23 -166.82 90.46 -14.63
CA GLU A 23 -165.94 89.44 -15.21
C GLU A 23 -164.46 89.90 -15.18
N GLU A 24 -164.21 91.17 -15.51
CA GLU A 24 -162.86 91.75 -15.50
C GLU A 24 -162.27 91.85 -14.08
N ALA A 25 -163.07 92.22 -13.08
CA ALA A 25 -162.65 92.23 -11.68
C ALA A 25 -162.36 90.82 -11.11
N ALA A 26 -163.08 89.80 -11.56
CA ALA A 26 -162.83 88.41 -11.15
C ALA A 26 -161.50 87.89 -11.70
N LYS A 27 -161.14 88.26 -12.94
CA LYS A 27 -159.85 87.94 -13.55
C LYS A 27 -158.69 88.58 -12.78
N GLU A 28 -158.74 89.88 -12.48
CA GLU A 28 -157.68 90.58 -11.74
C GLU A 28 -157.40 89.92 -10.37
N LYS A 29 -158.46 89.57 -9.64
CA LYS A 29 -158.32 88.90 -8.34
C LYS A 29 -157.61 87.55 -8.44
N ALA A 30 -157.94 86.78 -9.47
CA ALA A 30 -157.36 85.47 -9.67
C ALA A 30 -155.89 85.54 -10.15
N VAL A 31 -155.55 86.54 -10.97
CA VAL A 31 -154.15 86.84 -11.36
C VAL A 31 -153.33 87.24 -10.13
N ALA A 32 -153.84 88.13 -9.29
CA ALA A 32 -153.17 88.52 -8.04
C ALA A 32 -152.95 87.33 -7.08
N GLN A 33 -153.89 86.38 -7.03
CA GLN A 33 -153.73 85.15 -6.25
C GLN A 33 -152.57 84.30 -6.78
N ALA A 34 -152.50 84.12 -8.10
CA ALA A 34 -151.42 83.38 -8.73
C ALA A 34 -150.05 84.03 -8.46
N GLU A 35 -149.93 85.35 -8.61
CA GLU A 35 -148.72 86.09 -8.28
C GLU A 35 -148.31 85.90 -6.82
N SER A 36 -149.28 85.95 -5.90
CA SER A 36 -149.00 85.68 -4.50
C SER A 36 -148.46 84.27 -4.27
N LEU A 37 -148.95 83.26 -5.00
CA LEU A 37 -148.44 81.89 -4.88
C LEU A 37 -147.02 81.76 -5.43
N ILE A 38 -146.70 82.44 -6.54
CA ILE A 38 -145.32 82.53 -7.05
C ILE A 38 -144.41 83.17 -6.00
N ASN A 39 -144.85 84.27 -5.38
CA ASN A 39 -144.04 84.99 -4.39
C ASN A 39 -143.90 84.24 -3.06
N GLN A 40 -144.87 83.39 -2.71
CA GLN A 40 -144.78 82.50 -1.56
C GLN A 40 -143.90 81.27 -1.82
N GLY A 41 -143.33 81.12 -3.02
CA GLY A 41 -142.54 79.95 -3.38
C GLY A 41 -143.39 78.69 -3.58
N LYS A 42 -144.71 78.82 -3.67
CA LYS A 42 -145.64 77.70 -3.88
C LYS A 42 -145.86 77.50 -5.37
N TYR A 43 -144.77 77.23 -6.09
CA TYR A 43 -144.74 77.28 -7.55
C TYR A 43 -145.69 76.27 -8.19
N ASP A 44 -145.83 75.06 -7.62
CA ASP A 44 -146.85 74.06 -8.05
C ASP A 44 -148.27 74.62 -8.05
N GLN A 45 -148.65 75.24 -6.93
CA GLN A 45 -149.97 75.82 -6.75
C GLN A 45 -150.17 77.01 -7.69
N ALA A 46 -149.14 77.85 -7.84
CA ALA A 46 -149.17 79.00 -8.73
C ALA A 46 -149.35 78.60 -10.21
N VAL A 47 -148.57 77.63 -10.68
CA VAL A 47 -148.69 77.05 -12.03
C VAL A 47 -150.12 76.54 -12.24
N SER A 48 -150.63 75.73 -11.31
CA SER A 48 -151.97 75.14 -11.44
C SER A 48 -153.09 76.20 -11.46
N THR A 49 -152.99 77.25 -10.64
CA THR A 49 -153.92 78.40 -10.68
C THR A 49 -153.86 79.14 -12.01
N LEU A 50 -152.66 79.39 -12.55
CA LEU A 50 -152.45 80.11 -13.81
C LEU A 50 -152.87 79.30 -15.04
N GLU A 51 -152.69 77.99 -15.05
CA GLU A 51 -153.20 77.12 -16.11
C GLU A 51 -154.72 77.13 -16.18
N ASN A 52 -155.39 77.11 -15.03
CA ASN A 52 -156.85 77.19 -14.98
C ASN A 52 -157.35 78.56 -15.45
N LEU A 53 -156.67 79.64 -15.08
CA LEU A 53 -156.95 80.98 -15.60
C LEU A 53 -156.79 81.06 -17.12
N ARG A 54 -155.74 80.43 -17.68
CA ARG A 54 -155.49 80.43 -19.12
C ARG A 54 -156.57 79.69 -19.91
N LYS A 55 -157.29 78.74 -19.31
CA LYS A 55 -158.42 78.07 -20.00
C LYS A 55 -159.59 79.02 -20.24
N THR A 56 -159.87 79.90 -19.27
CA THR A 56 -160.96 80.87 -19.33
C THR A 56 -160.56 82.12 -20.12
N TYR A 57 -159.28 82.49 -20.07
CA TYR A 57 -158.70 83.64 -20.78
C TYR A 57 -157.50 83.21 -21.64
N PRO A 58 -157.74 82.51 -22.76
CA PRO A 58 -156.68 81.89 -23.56
C PRO A 58 -155.74 82.87 -24.24
N ASP A 59 -156.24 84.05 -24.64
CA ASP A 59 -155.46 85.08 -25.36
C ASP A 59 -154.84 86.13 -24.42
N ASP A 60 -154.87 85.90 -23.11
CA ASP A 60 -154.33 86.84 -22.13
C ASP A 60 -152.81 86.66 -21.94
N SER A 61 -152.05 87.68 -22.36
CA SER A 61 -150.59 87.66 -22.31
C SER A 61 -150.02 87.68 -20.89
N GLU A 62 -150.73 88.26 -19.92
CA GLU A 62 -150.27 88.39 -18.54
C GLU A 62 -150.29 87.02 -17.84
N ILE A 63 -151.40 86.29 -17.98
CA ILE A 63 -151.54 84.93 -17.45
C ILE A 63 -150.48 84.00 -18.08
N ALA A 64 -150.25 84.10 -19.39
CA ALA A 64 -149.25 83.29 -20.08
C ALA A 64 -147.81 83.58 -19.58
N SER A 65 -147.48 84.85 -19.35
CA SER A 65 -146.18 85.27 -18.81
C SER A 65 -145.97 84.79 -17.37
N LEU A 66 -146.99 84.93 -16.52
CA LEU A 66 -146.96 84.48 -15.14
C LEU A 66 -146.82 82.96 -15.05
N LEU A 67 -147.52 82.21 -15.89
CA LEU A 67 -147.41 80.75 -15.92
C LEU A 67 -145.99 80.30 -16.27
N LYS A 68 -145.40 80.93 -17.28
CA LYS A 68 -143.99 80.67 -17.66
C LYS A 68 -143.04 80.98 -16.50
N THR A 69 -143.28 82.08 -15.78
CA THR A 69 -142.49 82.47 -14.61
C THR A 69 -142.64 81.48 -13.46
N ALA A 70 -143.87 81.04 -13.17
CA ALA A 70 -144.16 80.05 -12.14
C ALA A 70 -143.49 78.71 -12.46
N GLN A 71 -143.58 78.25 -13.72
CA GLN A 71 -142.99 77.00 -14.16
C GLN A 71 -141.46 77.04 -14.07
N ALA A 72 -140.84 78.12 -14.54
CA ALA A 72 -139.38 78.29 -14.44
C ALA A 72 -138.89 78.27 -12.99
N LYS A 73 -139.64 78.87 -12.06
CA LYS A 73 -139.29 78.84 -10.63
C LYS A 73 -139.50 77.45 -10.00
N LYS A 74 -140.53 76.71 -10.40
CA LYS A 74 -140.74 75.32 -9.98
C LYS A 74 -139.58 74.42 -10.44
N ASP A 75 -139.22 74.50 -11.72
CA ASP A 75 -138.15 73.67 -12.28
C ASP A 75 -136.79 73.98 -11.60
N ALA A 76 -136.55 75.25 -11.25
CA ALA A 76 -135.39 75.66 -10.47
C ALA A 76 -135.39 75.09 -9.03
N GLU A 77 -136.55 75.01 -8.37
CA GLU A 77 -136.69 74.41 -7.04
C GLU A 77 -136.43 72.89 -7.07
N ASP A 78 -136.99 72.19 -8.07
CA ASP A 78 -136.79 70.75 -8.25
C ASP A 78 -135.32 70.42 -8.56
N ALA A 79 -134.65 71.23 -9.39
CA ALA A 79 -133.22 71.10 -9.66
C ALA A 79 -132.35 71.35 -8.41
N ALA A 80 -132.69 72.35 -7.59
CA ALA A 80 -131.98 72.63 -6.35
C ALA A 80 -132.11 71.48 -5.32
N LYS A 81 -133.30 70.89 -5.20
CA LYS A 81 -133.53 69.71 -4.35
C LYS A 81 -132.71 68.49 -4.82
N ALA A 82 -132.61 68.27 -6.13
CA ALA A 82 -131.81 67.17 -6.68
C ALA A 82 -130.30 67.35 -6.43
N ALA A 83 -129.79 68.57 -6.56
CA ALA A 83 -128.37 68.88 -6.29
C ALA A 83 -127.98 68.68 -4.82
N GLU A 84 -128.85 69.08 -3.88
CA GLU A 84 -128.61 68.91 -2.44
C GLU A 84 -128.56 67.42 -2.05
N LYS A 85 -129.44 66.59 -2.62
CA LYS A 85 -129.40 65.14 -2.40
C LYS A 85 -128.09 64.51 -2.89
N ALA A 86 -127.61 64.90 -4.07
CA ALA A 86 -126.34 64.39 -4.61
C ALA A 86 -125.13 64.79 -3.76
N LYS A 87 -125.15 65.99 -3.17
CA LYS A 87 -124.09 66.48 -2.27
C LYS A 87 -124.02 65.66 -0.98
N GLN A 88 -125.16 65.29 -0.40
CA GLN A 88 -125.22 64.50 0.84
C GLN A 88 -124.72 63.07 0.64
N GLU A 89 -125.03 62.43 -0.49
CA GLU A 89 -124.56 61.07 -0.81
C GLU A 89 -123.04 61.00 -1.04
N ALA A 90 -122.45 62.04 -1.64
CA ALA A 90 -120.99 62.12 -1.83
C ALA A 90 -120.24 62.30 -0.50
N ALA A 91 -120.78 63.11 0.43
CA ALA A 91 -120.21 63.31 1.76
C ALA A 91 -120.23 62.01 2.60
N ALA A 92 -121.31 61.22 2.51
CA ALA A 92 -121.42 59.95 3.23
C ALA A 92 -120.37 58.92 2.76
N LYS A 93 -120.12 58.80 1.45
CA LYS A 93 -119.10 57.89 0.91
C LYS A 93 -117.67 58.29 1.28
N ALA A 94 -117.38 59.59 1.31
CA ALA A 94 -116.07 60.08 1.73
C ALA A 94 -115.78 59.75 3.20
N ALA A 95 -116.77 59.93 4.09
CA ALA A 95 -116.65 59.59 5.50
C ALA A 95 -116.46 58.07 5.74
N GLU A 96 -117.15 57.23 4.97
CA GLU A 96 -116.98 55.76 5.04
C GLU A 96 -115.57 55.32 4.61
N GLN A 97 -115.03 55.90 3.54
CA GLN A 97 -113.66 55.60 3.09
C GLN A 97 -112.59 56.06 4.08
N GLU A 98 -112.77 57.24 4.70
CA GLU A 98 -111.86 57.74 5.72
C GLU A 98 -111.87 56.87 6.99
N ALA A 99 -113.05 56.44 7.44
CA ALA A 99 -113.17 55.51 8.57
C ALA A 99 -112.52 54.14 8.27
N ALA A 100 -112.67 53.62 7.05
CA ALA A 100 -112.03 52.37 6.63
C ALA A 100 -110.49 52.50 6.56
N ALA A 101 -109.97 53.62 6.07
CA ALA A 101 -108.54 53.89 6.04
C ALA A 101 -107.93 54.03 7.43
N GLN A 102 -108.62 54.72 8.36
CA GLN A 102 -108.20 54.84 9.75
C GLN A 102 -108.16 53.47 10.45
N LYS A 103 -109.18 52.62 10.23
CA LYS A 103 -109.20 51.26 10.79
C LYS A 103 -108.06 50.39 10.25
N ALA A 104 -107.80 50.43 8.95
CA ALA A 104 -106.70 49.66 8.34
C ALA A 104 -105.31 50.12 8.84
N ALA A 105 -105.13 51.41 9.10
CA ALA A 105 -103.91 51.95 9.68
C ALA A 105 -103.71 51.46 11.14
N GLU A 106 -104.79 51.43 11.94
CA GLU A 106 -104.75 50.91 13.31
C GLU A 106 -104.47 49.40 13.34
N ASP A 107 -105.09 48.61 12.47
CA ASP A 107 -104.83 47.17 12.37
C ASP A 107 -103.37 46.87 11.97
N ALA A 108 -102.81 47.65 11.04
CA ALA A 108 -101.41 47.54 10.63
C ALA A 108 -100.44 47.96 11.74
N ARG A 109 -100.79 48.98 12.53
CA ARG A 109 -100.07 49.41 13.73
C ARG A 109 -100.06 48.28 14.77
N GLN A 110 -101.22 47.72 15.09
CA GLN A 110 -101.35 46.65 16.08
C GLN A 110 -100.50 45.43 15.71
N LYS A 111 -100.51 45.02 14.43
CA LYS A 111 -99.68 43.90 13.96
C LYS A 111 -98.18 44.12 14.18
N ARG A 112 -97.68 45.36 14.02
CA ARG A 112 -96.27 45.70 14.29
C ARG A 112 -95.96 45.71 15.78
N ILE A 113 -96.90 46.19 16.61
CA ILE A 113 -96.79 46.09 18.08
C ILE A 113 -96.69 44.63 18.52
N ASP A 114 -97.52 43.74 17.99
CA ASP A 114 -97.50 42.32 18.33
C ASP A 114 -96.19 41.64 17.89
N GLN A 115 -95.66 42.00 16.71
CA GLN A 115 -94.35 41.54 16.24
C GLN A 115 -93.21 42.02 17.13
N ALA A 116 -93.24 43.28 17.59
CA ALA A 116 -92.25 43.79 18.53
C ALA A 116 -92.30 43.02 19.86
N LYS A 117 -93.49 42.78 20.42
CA LYS A 117 -93.68 41.98 21.64
C LYS A 117 -93.16 40.54 21.47
N ALA A 118 -93.39 39.91 20.32
CA ALA A 118 -92.86 38.58 20.03
C ALA A 118 -91.32 38.56 20.05
N TYR A 119 -90.66 39.53 19.40
CA TYR A 119 -89.21 39.64 19.44
C TYR A 119 -88.65 39.95 20.84
N MET A 120 -89.38 40.69 21.67
CA MET A 120 -89.02 40.89 23.08
C MET A 120 -89.01 39.57 23.86
N ASN A 121 -90.03 38.74 23.69
CA ASN A 121 -90.13 37.43 24.36
C ASN A 121 -89.05 36.45 23.89
N GLU A 122 -88.58 36.58 22.65
CA GLU A 122 -87.47 35.79 22.12
C GLU A 122 -86.08 36.32 22.53
N GLY A 123 -85.99 37.40 23.30
CA GLY A 123 -84.72 38.06 23.65
C GLY A 123 -84.04 38.77 22.49
N LYS A 124 -84.72 38.92 21.34
CA LYS A 124 -84.22 39.62 20.13
C LYS A 124 -84.50 41.10 20.23
N TYR A 125 -83.97 41.72 21.28
CA TYR A 125 -84.23 43.12 21.64
C TYR A 125 -83.90 44.12 20.52
N ALA A 126 -82.84 43.90 19.74
CA ALA A 126 -82.51 44.75 18.59
C ALA A 126 -83.61 44.76 17.52
N ASN A 127 -84.20 43.58 17.24
CA ASN A 127 -85.25 43.44 16.23
C ASN A 127 -86.55 44.11 16.70
N ALA A 128 -86.90 43.95 17.98
CA ALA A 128 -88.04 44.63 18.59
C ALA A 128 -87.87 46.16 18.57
N THR A 129 -86.70 46.66 18.98
CA THR A 129 -86.36 48.09 18.96
C THR A 129 -86.50 48.70 17.57
N ASN A 130 -86.05 47.98 16.53
CA ASN A 130 -86.17 48.47 15.15
C ASN A 130 -87.63 48.64 14.70
N ILE A 131 -88.52 47.71 15.07
CA ILE A 131 -89.94 47.78 14.73
C ILE A 131 -90.63 48.93 15.48
N LEU A 132 -90.35 49.08 16.77
CA LEU A 132 -90.95 50.13 17.61
C LEU A 132 -90.48 51.53 17.18
N ASN A 133 -89.20 51.69 16.83
CA ASN A 133 -88.70 52.95 16.26
C ASN A 133 -89.36 53.28 14.90
N ALA A 134 -89.65 52.26 14.09
CA ALA A 134 -90.38 52.46 12.83
C ALA A 134 -91.83 52.90 13.06
N LEU A 135 -92.47 52.44 14.14
CA LEU A 135 -93.78 52.93 14.58
C LEU A 135 -93.70 54.38 15.07
N LEU A 136 -92.73 54.72 15.92
CA LEU A 136 -92.54 56.09 16.41
C LEU A 136 -92.15 57.09 15.33
N LYS A 137 -91.54 56.63 14.24
CA LYS A 137 -91.29 57.47 13.07
C LYS A 137 -92.59 57.85 12.34
N ALA A 138 -93.59 56.98 12.37
CA ALA A 138 -94.90 57.22 11.75
C ALA A 138 -95.84 57.99 12.69
N ASP A 139 -95.83 57.68 13.99
CA ASP A 139 -96.51 58.43 15.05
C ASP A 139 -95.55 58.66 16.23
N PRO A 140 -94.95 59.85 16.33
CA PRO A 140 -94.03 60.19 17.43
C PRO A 140 -94.65 60.09 18.83
N ASN A 141 -95.98 60.14 18.94
CA ASN A 141 -96.72 60.12 20.21
C ASN A 141 -97.34 58.75 20.53
N ASP A 142 -96.95 57.68 19.82
CA ASP A 142 -97.40 56.32 20.12
C ASP A 142 -96.88 55.88 21.50
N LYS A 143 -97.76 56.00 22.50
CA LYS A 143 -97.45 55.71 23.90
C LYS A 143 -97.05 54.26 24.11
N GLU A 144 -97.69 53.33 23.42
CA GLU A 144 -97.41 51.90 23.58
C GLU A 144 -96.04 51.56 23.00
N ALA A 145 -95.66 52.14 21.86
CA ALA A 145 -94.33 51.94 21.28
C ALA A 145 -93.21 52.54 22.16
N GLN A 146 -93.44 53.69 22.79
CA GLN A 146 -92.49 54.28 23.75
C GLN A 146 -92.34 53.43 25.02
N GLU A 147 -93.44 52.92 25.57
CA GLU A 147 -93.41 52.05 26.75
C GLU A 147 -92.65 50.74 26.48
N LEU A 148 -92.89 50.11 25.32
CA LEU A 148 -92.19 48.87 24.94
C LEU A 148 -90.68 49.09 24.73
N LEU A 149 -90.25 50.24 24.19
CA LEU A 149 -88.82 50.57 24.09
C LEU A 149 -88.15 50.74 25.47
N ASN A 150 -88.85 51.36 26.43
CA ASN A 150 -88.35 51.47 27.80
C ASN A 150 -88.26 50.10 28.47
N GLN A 151 -89.24 49.22 28.25
CA GLN A 151 -89.18 47.83 28.75
C GLN A 151 -88.00 47.06 28.14
N ILE A 152 -87.74 47.21 26.82
CA ILE A 152 -86.58 46.60 26.18
C ILE A 152 -85.28 47.08 26.82
N LYS A 153 -85.15 48.38 27.11
CA LYS A 153 -83.96 48.95 27.73
C LYS A 153 -83.69 48.34 29.12
N GLU A 154 -84.72 48.17 29.95
CA GLU A 154 -84.58 47.51 31.25
C GLU A 154 -84.27 46.01 31.11
N LEU A 155 -84.87 45.32 30.15
CA LEU A 155 -84.57 43.91 29.87
C LEU A 155 -83.14 43.70 29.35
N GLN A 156 -82.63 44.60 28.51
CA GLN A 156 -81.24 44.56 28.04
C GLN A 156 -80.26 44.81 29.18
N LYS A 157 -80.54 45.78 30.05
CA LYS A 157 -79.72 46.05 31.24
C LYS A 157 -79.69 44.85 32.20
N LYS A 158 -80.84 44.20 32.39
CA LYS A 158 -80.94 42.98 33.21
C LYS A 158 -80.16 41.81 32.58
N ALA A 159 -80.29 41.59 31.27
CA ALA A 159 -79.56 40.53 30.57
C ALA A 159 -78.04 40.76 30.57
N GLU A 160 -77.59 42.01 30.44
CA GLU A 160 -76.17 42.39 30.55
C GLU A 160 -75.63 42.13 31.96
N GLN A 161 -76.37 42.51 33.00
CA GLN A 161 -75.98 42.22 34.39
C GLN A 161 -75.96 40.72 34.69
N GLU A 162 -76.95 39.95 34.21
CA GLU A 162 -76.98 38.50 34.37
C GLU A 162 -75.78 37.81 33.70
N ALA A 163 -75.36 38.28 32.52
CA ALA A 163 -74.17 37.78 31.83
C ALA A 163 -72.87 38.11 32.59
N ILE A 164 -72.78 39.30 33.19
CA ILE A 164 -71.66 39.70 34.06
C ILE A 164 -71.62 38.79 35.31
N ASP A 165 -72.76 38.56 35.96
CA ASP A 165 -72.86 37.72 37.15
C ASP A 165 -72.57 36.25 36.86
N GLU A 166 -72.96 35.74 35.68
CA GLU A 166 -72.63 34.39 35.23
C GLU A 166 -71.14 34.26 34.92
N ALA A 167 -70.54 35.24 34.23
CA ALA A 167 -69.10 35.28 33.99
C ALA A 167 -68.30 35.35 35.31
N ALA A 168 -68.77 36.13 36.29
CA ALA A 168 -68.18 36.21 37.63
C ALA A 168 -68.28 34.88 38.38
N ARG A 169 -69.44 34.19 38.32
CA ARG A 169 -69.62 32.86 38.92
C ARG A 169 -68.73 31.80 38.27
N ALA A 170 -68.64 31.79 36.93
CA ALA A 170 -67.78 30.86 36.20
C ALA A 170 -66.29 31.12 36.47
N ARG A 171 -65.89 32.40 36.62
CA ARG A 171 -64.55 32.79 37.09
C ARG A 171 -64.29 32.24 38.49
N GLU A 172 -65.19 32.47 39.44
CA GLU A 172 -65.02 32.03 40.83
C GLU A 172 -64.91 30.52 40.95
N GLN A 173 -65.74 29.76 40.22
CA GLN A 173 -65.65 28.30 40.19
C GLN A 173 -64.27 27.80 39.70
N LYS A 174 -63.70 28.45 38.68
CA LYS A 174 -62.36 28.11 38.19
C LYS A 174 -61.25 28.50 39.17
N LEU A 175 -61.40 29.60 39.90
CA LEU A 175 -60.46 29.98 40.95
C LEU A 175 -60.48 28.98 42.10
N GLU A 176 -61.66 28.56 42.53
CA GLU A 176 -61.79 27.57 43.59
C GLU A 176 -61.21 26.21 43.16
N GLN A 177 -61.47 25.79 41.92
CA GLN A 177 -60.85 24.60 41.35
C GLN A 177 -59.32 24.71 41.29
N ALA A 178 -58.78 25.88 40.92
CA ALA A 178 -57.34 26.11 40.92
C ALA A 178 -56.75 26.05 42.34
N ARG A 179 -57.41 26.64 43.34
CA ARG A 179 -57.00 26.55 44.75
C ARG A 179 -57.02 25.12 45.27
N GLU A 180 -58.03 24.34 44.89
CA GLU A 180 -58.09 22.91 45.23
C GLU A 180 -56.92 22.14 44.60
N TYR A 181 -56.57 22.43 43.35
CA TYR A 181 -55.39 21.83 42.72
C TYR A 181 -54.09 22.25 43.42
N ILE A 182 -53.95 23.50 43.84
CA ILE A 182 -52.79 23.98 44.62
C ILE A 182 -52.69 23.21 45.94
N LYS A 183 -53.79 23.14 46.70
CA LYS A 183 -53.86 22.44 48.00
C LYS A 183 -53.48 20.96 47.89
N ASN A 184 -53.85 20.32 46.78
CA ASN A 184 -53.58 18.91 46.52
C ASN A 184 -52.23 18.66 45.80
N GLY A 185 -51.39 19.69 45.63
CA GLY A 185 -50.08 19.57 44.96
C GLY A 185 -50.16 19.32 43.44
N LYS A 186 -51.33 19.48 42.83
CA LYS A 186 -51.56 19.31 41.38
C LYS A 186 -51.22 20.59 40.62
N LEU A 187 -49.98 21.05 40.78
CA LEU A 187 -49.53 22.38 40.37
C LEU A 187 -49.66 22.64 38.85
N ASP A 188 -49.47 21.62 38.01
CA ASP A 188 -49.68 21.75 36.55
C ASP A 188 -51.15 21.96 36.16
N LEU A 189 -52.06 21.26 36.83
CA LEU A 189 -53.49 21.44 36.62
C LEU A 189 -53.97 22.80 37.14
N ALA A 190 -53.41 23.28 38.27
CA ALA A 190 -53.65 24.62 38.77
C ALA A 190 -53.21 25.69 37.76
N LEU A 191 -51.98 25.61 37.24
CA LEU A 191 -51.46 26.54 36.23
C LEU A 191 -52.31 26.54 34.96
N SER A 192 -52.69 25.36 34.46
CA SER A 192 -53.55 25.24 33.28
C SER A 192 -54.91 25.92 33.50
N THR A 193 -55.51 25.70 34.67
CA THR A 193 -56.81 26.28 35.05
C THR A 193 -56.73 27.80 35.17
N LEU A 194 -55.71 28.32 35.85
CA LEU A 194 -55.47 29.76 36.03
C LEU A 194 -55.14 30.48 34.72
N ASN A 195 -54.32 29.87 33.85
CA ASN A 195 -54.06 30.40 32.51
C ASN A 195 -55.32 30.44 31.65
N GLY A 196 -56.26 29.50 31.86
CA GLY A 196 -57.58 29.54 31.26
C GLY A 196 -58.40 30.77 31.66
N ILE A 197 -58.29 31.21 32.93
CA ILE A 197 -58.90 32.46 33.42
C ILE A 197 -58.20 33.67 32.79
N LEU A 198 -56.87 33.70 32.83
CA LEU A 198 -56.06 34.81 32.28
C LEU A 198 -56.20 34.96 30.76
N LYS A 199 -56.55 33.90 30.04
CA LYS A 199 -56.87 33.98 28.61
C LYS A 199 -58.15 34.79 28.35
N THR A 200 -59.15 34.66 29.22
CA THR A 200 -60.45 35.36 29.11
C THR A 200 -60.46 36.71 29.82
N ASN A 201 -59.66 36.86 30.87
CA ASN A 201 -59.46 38.09 31.63
C ASN A 201 -57.97 38.28 31.93
N PRO A 202 -57.19 38.87 31.01
CA PRO A 202 -55.75 39.04 31.17
C PRO A 202 -55.32 39.85 32.39
N ASP A 203 -56.22 40.66 32.97
CA ASP A 203 -55.95 41.54 34.11
C ASP A 203 -56.49 41.03 35.44
N ASP A 204 -56.83 39.74 35.49
CA ASP A 204 -57.25 39.08 36.72
C ASP A 204 -56.13 39.04 37.77
N ALA A 205 -56.19 39.97 38.74
CA ALA A 205 -55.15 40.14 39.76
C ALA A 205 -54.98 38.89 40.63
N GLU A 206 -56.07 38.20 40.93
CA GLU A 206 -56.07 37.02 41.78
C GLU A 206 -55.53 35.79 41.04
N ALA A 207 -55.94 35.57 39.79
CA ALA A 207 -55.38 34.49 38.99
C ALA A 207 -53.87 34.71 38.74
N LYS A 208 -53.41 35.96 38.55
CA LYS A 208 -51.98 36.31 38.48
C LYS A 208 -51.24 35.97 39.77
N ALA A 209 -51.81 36.32 40.92
CA ALA A 209 -51.20 36.03 42.22
C ALA A 209 -51.08 34.51 42.46
N LEU A 210 -52.13 33.75 42.16
CA LEU A 210 -52.13 32.29 42.27
C LEU A 210 -51.14 31.63 41.30
N VAL A 211 -50.98 32.15 40.07
CA VAL A 211 -49.95 31.65 39.13
C VAL A 211 -48.55 31.81 39.73
N GLU A 212 -48.27 32.95 40.36
CA GLU A 212 -46.98 33.20 40.99
C GLU A 212 -46.76 32.32 42.22
N GLU A 213 -47.79 32.10 43.03
CA GLU A 213 -47.78 31.12 44.12
C GLU A 213 -47.45 29.71 43.60
N VAL A 214 -48.10 29.26 42.52
CA VAL A 214 -47.83 27.95 41.94
C VAL A 214 -46.40 27.83 41.42
N LYS A 215 -45.86 28.88 40.76
CA LYS A 215 -44.46 28.88 40.33
C LYS A 215 -43.50 28.75 41.50
N ASN A 216 -43.75 29.47 42.60
CA ASN A 216 -42.92 29.40 43.80
C ASN A 216 -42.99 28.02 44.45
N LEU A 217 -44.17 27.40 44.51
CA LEU A 217 -44.33 26.02 44.99
C LEU A 217 -43.58 25.01 44.10
N LYS A 218 -43.67 25.13 42.77
CA LYS A 218 -42.92 24.28 41.84
C LYS A 218 -41.41 24.47 41.97
N ALA A 219 -40.95 25.70 42.17
CA ALA A 219 -39.54 25.99 42.41
C ALA A 219 -39.05 25.33 43.71
N LYS A 220 -39.85 25.40 44.78
CA LYS A 220 -39.55 24.74 46.05
C LYS A 220 -39.52 23.21 45.94
N GLU A 221 -40.49 22.60 45.24
CA GLU A 221 -40.49 21.15 44.99
C GLU A 221 -39.26 20.70 44.18
N ALA A 222 -38.87 21.49 43.17
CA ALA A 222 -37.68 21.23 42.38
C ALA A 222 -36.40 21.37 43.20
N GLU A 223 -36.32 22.37 44.09
CA GLU A 223 -35.20 22.56 45.01
C GLU A 223 -35.08 21.40 46.01
N GLU A 224 -36.19 20.97 46.62
CA GLU A 224 -36.22 19.82 47.53
C GLU A 224 -35.85 18.51 46.82
N ALA A 225 -36.34 18.29 45.60
CA ALA A 225 -35.98 17.13 44.79
C ALA A 225 -34.49 17.15 44.41
N ALA A 226 -33.95 18.32 44.04
CA ALA A 226 -32.54 18.50 43.76
C ALA A 226 -31.67 18.27 45.01
N ALA A 227 -32.10 18.74 46.18
CA ALA A 227 -31.43 18.51 47.46
C ALA A 227 -31.40 17.02 47.83
N LYS A 228 -32.51 16.29 47.65
CA LYS A 228 -32.56 14.83 47.85
C LYS A 228 -31.66 14.07 46.87
N ALA A 229 -31.69 14.44 45.60
CA ALA A 229 -30.84 13.82 44.57
C ALA A 229 -29.35 14.09 44.83
N ARG A 230 -29.00 15.32 45.26
CA ARG A 230 -27.66 15.69 45.73
C ARG A 230 -27.24 14.79 46.89
N GLN A 231 -28.07 14.67 47.92
CA GLN A 231 -27.75 13.86 49.10
C GLN A 231 -27.52 12.39 48.73
N ALA A 232 -28.39 11.80 47.91
CA ALA A 232 -28.23 10.42 47.45
C ALA A 232 -26.90 10.18 46.70
N ARG A 233 -26.43 11.17 45.92
CA ARG A 233 -25.14 11.09 45.23
C ARG A 233 -23.96 11.21 46.19
N LEU A 234 -24.06 12.05 47.21
CA LEU A 234 -23.04 12.16 48.25
C LEU A 234 -22.94 10.87 49.08
N ASP A 235 -24.07 10.29 49.46
CA ASP A 235 -24.13 9.01 50.18
C ASP A 235 -23.54 7.87 49.34
N GLN A 236 -23.83 7.85 48.02
CA GLN A 236 -23.22 6.91 47.09
C GLN A 236 -21.70 7.09 47.00
N ALA A 237 -21.20 8.33 46.97
CA ALA A 237 -19.78 8.61 46.95
C ALA A 237 -19.09 8.16 48.24
N ARG A 238 -19.68 8.44 49.42
CA ARG A 238 -19.20 7.97 50.72
C ARG A 238 -19.10 6.44 50.75
N LYS A 239 -20.15 5.75 50.30
CA LYS A 239 -20.13 4.28 50.17
C LYS A 239 -18.99 3.78 49.28
N PHE A 240 -18.75 4.44 48.14
CA PHE A 240 -17.61 4.07 47.29
C PHE A 240 -16.25 4.33 47.95
N ILE A 241 -16.12 5.39 48.76
CA ILE A 241 -14.90 5.65 49.55
C ILE A 241 -14.70 4.54 50.59
N ASP A 242 -15.77 4.14 51.31
CA ASP A 242 -15.71 3.08 52.33
C ASP A 242 -15.38 1.71 51.71
N GLU A 243 -15.90 1.42 50.52
CA GLU A 243 -15.59 0.23 49.74
C GLU A 243 -14.23 0.30 49.03
N LYS A 244 -13.42 1.35 49.26
CA LYS A 244 -12.15 1.63 48.58
C LYS A 244 -12.24 1.75 47.05
N LYS A 245 -13.44 1.97 46.51
CA LYS A 245 -13.68 2.21 45.08
C LYS A 245 -13.48 3.69 44.74
N TYR A 246 -12.28 4.21 45.02
CA TYR A 246 -12.01 5.65 44.98
C TYR A 246 -12.26 6.27 43.60
N THR A 247 -11.93 5.58 42.50
CA THR A 247 -12.24 6.05 41.14
C THR A 247 -13.73 6.25 40.92
N ASN A 248 -14.57 5.34 41.44
CA ASN A 248 -16.03 5.47 41.32
C ASN A 248 -16.55 6.63 42.15
N ALA A 249 -16.02 6.82 43.37
CA ALA A 249 -16.34 7.98 44.21
C ALA A 249 -15.99 9.30 43.50
N ILE A 250 -14.76 9.41 42.98
CA ILE A 250 -14.27 10.58 42.21
C ILE A 250 -15.20 10.88 41.03
N ASN A 251 -15.62 9.86 40.28
CA ASN A 251 -16.52 10.06 39.13
C ASN A 251 -17.90 10.57 39.54
N VAL A 252 -18.48 10.02 40.62
CA VAL A 252 -19.77 10.50 41.15
C VAL A 252 -19.67 11.96 41.62
N LEU A 253 -18.60 12.29 42.35
CA LEU A 253 -18.36 13.63 42.91
C LEU A 253 -18.06 14.67 41.84
N ASN A 254 -17.27 14.33 40.82
CA ASN A 254 -17.06 15.20 39.65
C ASN A 254 -18.37 15.44 38.88
N GLY A 255 -19.23 14.43 38.77
CA GLY A 255 -20.57 14.57 38.20
C GLY A 255 -21.42 15.58 38.97
N LEU A 256 -21.35 15.55 40.31
CA LEU A 256 -22.05 16.48 41.19
C LEU A 256 -21.48 17.90 41.07
N LEU A 257 -20.15 18.05 41.06
CA LEU A 257 -19.48 19.34 40.91
C LEU A 257 -19.67 19.97 39.52
N LYS A 258 -20.00 19.17 38.50
CA LYS A 258 -20.37 19.70 37.19
C LYS A 258 -21.71 20.44 37.22
N THR A 259 -22.67 19.97 38.01
CA THR A 259 -24.00 20.60 38.14
C THR A 259 -24.07 21.61 39.28
N ASN A 260 -23.26 21.44 40.33
CA ASN A 260 -23.09 22.39 41.43
C ASN A 260 -21.60 22.61 41.76
N PRO A 261 -20.90 23.51 41.04
CA PRO A 261 -19.46 23.72 41.20
C PRO A 261 -19.03 24.25 42.57
N ASN A 262 -19.95 24.76 43.39
CA ASN A 262 -19.68 25.34 44.69
C ASN A 262 -20.07 24.44 45.87
N ASP A 263 -20.39 23.18 45.59
CA ASP A 263 -20.71 22.21 46.63
C ASP A 263 -19.50 21.89 47.52
N ALA A 264 -19.48 22.48 48.73
CA ALA A 264 -18.37 22.33 49.66
C ALA A 264 -18.17 20.88 50.14
N GLU A 265 -19.25 20.14 50.33
CA GLU A 265 -19.19 18.75 50.80
C GLU A 265 -18.70 17.82 49.70
N ALA A 266 -19.17 18.01 48.45
CA ALA A 266 -18.68 17.23 47.32
C ALA A 266 -17.20 17.50 47.04
N LYS A 267 -16.72 18.75 47.22
CA LYS A 267 -15.29 19.08 47.14
C LYS A 267 -14.48 18.37 48.21
N ALA A 268 -14.94 18.40 49.47
CA ALA A 268 -14.26 17.75 50.58
C ALA A 268 -14.17 16.22 50.38
N LEU A 269 -15.27 15.57 49.97
CA LEU A 269 -15.26 14.15 49.66
C LEU A 269 -14.40 13.81 48.44
N LEU A 270 -14.30 14.72 47.46
CA LEU A 270 -13.46 14.51 46.28
C LEU A 270 -11.99 14.53 46.68
N GLU A 271 -11.59 15.51 47.49
CA GLU A 271 -10.24 15.61 48.04
C GLU A 271 -9.91 14.39 48.92
N GLU A 272 -10.84 13.94 49.76
CA GLU A 272 -10.70 12.71 50.55
C GLU A 272 -10.49 11.48 49.67
N ALA A 273 -11.33 11.29 48.64
CA ALA A 273 -11.24 10.17 47.72
C ALA A 273 -9.93 10.21 46.91
N GLN A 274 -9.50 11.38 46.46
CA GLN A 274 -8.23 11.55 45.74
C GLN A 274 -7.02 11.27 46.64
N SER A 275 -7.06 11.75 47.88
CA SER A 275 -6.00 11.50 48.87
C SER A 275 -5.90 10.00 49.20
N LYS A 276 -7.03 9.35 49.50
CA LYS A 276 -7.07 7.91 49.77
C LYS A 276 -6.66 7.06 48.56
N LYS A 277 -7.07 7.45 47.34
CA LYS A 277 -6.61 6.82 46.10
C LYS A 277 -5.11 6.94 45.94
N LYS A 278 -4.55 8.13 46.18
CA LYS A 278 -3.11 8.37 46.09
C LYS A 278 -2.34 7.49 47.08
N ILE A 279 -2.83 7.37 48.31
CA ILE A 279 -2.22 6.48 49.32
C ILE A 279 -2.25 5.02 48.84
N GLU A 280 -3.39 4.54 48.32
CA GLU A 280 -3.51 3.17 47.77
C GLU A 280 -2.58 2.94 46.56
N ASP A 281 -2.51 3.90 45.63
CA ASP A 281 -1.62 3.82 44.47
C ASP A 281 -0.15 3.79 44.92
N ASP A 282 0.24 4.63 45.89
CA ASP A 282 1.59 4.70 46.45
C ASP A 282 1.93 3.38 47.21
N GLU A 283 1.01 2.81 47.99
CA GLU A 283 1.18 1.52 48.67
C GLU A 283 1.33 0.36 47.67
N ASN A 284 0.49 0.32 46.63
CA ASN A 284 0.56 -0.69 45.58
C ASN A 284 1.86 -0.58 44.79
N ALA A 285 2.30 0.65 44.47
CA ALA A 285 3.59 0.90 43.83
C ALA A 285 4.75 0.47 44.72
N ALA A 286 4.71 0.75 46.02
CA ALA A 286 5.72 0.31 46.98
C ALA A 286 5.79 -1.23 47.09
N LYS A 287 4.64 -1.91 47.10
CA LYS A 287 4.57 -3.38 47.11
C LYS A 287 5.15 -3.98 45.82
N ALA A 288 4.73 -3.48 44.65
CA ALA A 288 5.26 -3.94 43.37
C ALA A 288 6.77 -3.68 43.23
N ARG A 289 7.25 -2.56 43.78
CA ARG A 289 8.68 -2.25 43.89
C ARG A 289 9.40 -3.28 44.77
N ALA A 290 8.87 -3.59 45.95
CA ALA A 290 9.45 -4.58 46.86
C ALA A 290 9.54 -5.97 46.20
N GLU A 291 8.47 -6.43 45.55
CA GLU A 291 8.46 -7.71 44.82
C GLU A 291 9.54 -7.78 43.73
N LYS A 292 9.74 -6.70 42.97
CA LYS A 292 10.79 -6.62 41.95
C LYS A 292 12.20 -6.60 42.56
N LEU A 293 12.39 -5.91 43.68
CA LEU A 293 13.67 -5.93 44.41
C LEU A 293 13.98 -7.34 44.92
N ASP A 294 12.99 -8.06 45.44
CA ASP A 294 13.14 -9.45 45.90
C ASP A 294 13.44 -10.41 44.74
N GLN A 295 12.76 -10.25 43.60
CA GLN A 295 13.08 -10.99 42.38
C GLN A 295 14.51 -10.71 41.88
N ALA A 296 14.95 -9.46 41.93
CA ALA A 296 16.31 -9.10 41.56
C ALA A 296 17.34 -9.76 42.49
N ARG A 297 17.13 -9.70 43.82
CA ARG A 297 17.96 -10.40 44.82
C ARG A 297 18.05 -11.88 44.54
N LYS A 298 16.91 -12.55 44.33
CA LYS A 298 16.86 -13.98 43.99
C LYS A 298 17.65 -14.29 42.73
N ASN A 299 17.54 -13.46 41.67
CA ASN A 299 18.33 -13.65 40.46
C ASN A 299 19.83 -13.45 40.70
N ILE A 300 20.23 -12.51 41.57
CA ILE A 300 21.63 -12.34 41.98
C ILE A 300 22.13 -13.60 42.69
N ASP A 301 21.35 -14.15 43.63
CA ASP A 301 21.71 -15.34 44.41
C ASP A 301 21.79 -16.60 43.53
N GLU A 302 20.91 -16.71 42.53
CA GLU A 302 20.91 -17.79 41.54
C GLU A 302 21.98 -17.63 40.44
N GLY A 303 22.81 -16.57 40.49
CA GLY A 303 23.83 -16.29 39.47
C GLY A 303 23.29 -15.77 38.13
N LYS A 304 22.00 -15.44 38.05
CA LYS A 304 21.31 -14.89 36.87
C LYS A 304 21.47 -13.38 36.79
N TYR A 305 22.71 -12.90 36.78
CA TYR A 305 23.01 -11.47 36.92
C TYR A 305 22.40 -10.59 35.82
N ALA A 306 22.36 -11.07 34.57
CA ALA A 306 21.74 -10.32 33.47
C ALA A 306 20.24 -10.05 33.71
N ASN A 307 19.51 -11.03 34.25
CA ASN A 307 18.09 -10.87 34.59
C ASN A 307 17.92 -9.89 35.75
N ALA A 308 18.76 -10.00 36.79
CA ALA A 308 18.75 -9.06 37.91
C ALA A 308 19.00 -7.61 37.43
N ILE A 309 20.03 -7.40 36.61
CA ILE A 309 20.36 -6.10 36.01
C ILE A 309 19.18 -5.54 35.22
N SER A 310 18.50 -6.38 34.42
CA SER A 310 17.32 -5.97 33.65
C SER A 310 16.17 -5.52 34.55
N ILE A 311 15.85 -6.29 35.60
CA ILE A 311 14.78 -5.94 36.56
C ILE A 311 15.09 -4.60 37.26
N LEU A 312 16.35 -4.43 37.70
CA LEU A 312 16.81 -3.24 38.42
C LEU A 312 16.84 -1.99 37.54
N ASN A 313 17.28 -2.12 36.29
CA ASN A 313 17.17 -1.03 35.30
C ASN A 313 15.70 -0.67 35.03
N GLY A 314 14.80 -1.64 35.04
CA GLY A 314 13.35 -1.40 34.95
C GLY A 314 12.82 -0.56 36.11
N LEU A 315 13.25 -0.86 37.34
CA LEU A 315 12.94 -0.06 38.54
C LEU A 315 13.52 1.35 38.45
N LEU A 316 14.77 1.49 38.02
CA LEU A 316 15.44 2.79 37.89
C LEU A 316 14.89 3.66 36.75
N LYS A 317 14.22 3.06 35.77
CA LYS A 317 13.47 3.81 34.75
C LYS A 317 12.23 4.48 35.34
N THR A 318 11.56 3.83 36.29
CA THR A 318 10.37 4.37 36.96
C THR A 318 10.72 5.31 38.11
N ASP A 319 11.76 4.99 38.88
CA ASP A 319 12.32 5.84 39.93
C ASP A 319 13.85 5.88 39.81
N PRO A 320 14.40 6.88 39.10
CA PRO A 320 15.85 7.04 38.95
C PRO A 320 16.60 7.26 40.26
N ASN A 321 15.92 7.52 41.37
CA ASN A 321 16.51 7.79 42.68
C ASN A 321 16.37 6.63 43.67
N ASP A 322 15.85 5.48 43.24
CA ASP A 322 15.74 4.28 44.07
C ASP A 322 17.13 3.80 44.53
N SER A 323 17.46 4.07 45.79
CA SER A 323 18.76 3.75 46.39
C SER A 323 19.01 2.25 46.52
N GLN A 324 17.97 1.46 46.78
CA GLN A 324 18.08 0.01 46.89
C GLN A 324 18.30 -0.64 45.52
N ALA A 325 17.58 -0.17 44.49
CA ALA A 325 17.77 -0.67 43.13
C ALA A 325 19.17 -0.33 42.60
N LYS A 326 19.69 0.88 42.89
CA LYS A 326 21.09 1.25 42.56
C LYS A 326 22.10 0.34 43.24
N ALA A 327 21.96 0.12 44.55
CA ALA A 327 22.88 -0.72 45.32
C ALA A 327 22.90 -2.16 44.80
N LEU A 328 21.72 -2.75 44.55
CA LEU A 328 21.62 -4.10 43.97
C LEU A 328 22.13 -4.16 42.54
N LEU A 329 22.02 -3.09 41.75
CA LEU A 329 22.52 -3.06 40.38
C LEU A 329 24.04 -3.10 40.35
N GLU A 330 24.68 -2.31 41.20
CA GLU A 330 26.13 -2.35 41.38
C GLU A 330 26.59 -3.70 41.93
N GLU A 331 25.87 -4.28 42.90
CA GLU A 331 26.15 -5.64 43.37
C GLU A 331 26.04 -6.69 42.25
N ALA A 332 24.97 -6.64 41.44
CA ALA A 332 24.74 -7.57 40.35
C ALA A 332 25.82 -7.45 39.26
N LYS A 333 26.22 -6.22 38.91
CA LYS A 333 27.31 -5.98 37.94
C LYS A 333 28.66 -6.46 38.48
N ALA A 334 28.98 -6.19 39.73
CA ALA A 334 30.22 -6.64 40.34
C ALA A 334 30.29 -8.18 40.40
N LYS A 335 29.20 -8.84 40.79
CA LYS A 335 29.10 -10.31 40.78
C LYS A 335 29.16 -10.88 39.36
N GLN A 336 28.52 -10.23 38.38
CA GLN A 336 28.60 -10.63 36.97
C GLN A 336 30.03 -10.53 36.43
N GLN A 337 30.71 -9.42 36.71
CA GLN A 337 32.09 -9.22 36.30
C GLN A 337 32.99 -10.30 36.92
N LYS A 338 32.88 -10.53 38.23
CA LYS A 338 33.63 -11.58 38.90
C LYS A 338 33.37 -12.98 38.30
N ALA A 339 32.11 -13.32 38.02
CA ALA A 339 31.76 -14.59 37.40
C ALA A 339 32.33 -14.72 35.97
N ASN A 340 32.34 -13.62 35.20
CA ASN A 340 32.96 -13.58 33.87
C ASN A 340 34.48 -13.74 33.94
N GLU A 341 35.14 -13.10 34.91
CA GLU A 341 36.58 -13.24 35.16
C GLU A 341 36.94 -14.67 35.57
N GLU A 342 36.18 -15.30 36.47
CA GLU A 342 36.35 -16.69 36.86
C GLU A 342 36.12 -17.67 35.69
N ALA A 343 35.11 -17.42 34.85
CA ALA A 343 34.86 -18.22 33.65
C ALA A 343 35.99 -18.06 32.61
N ALA A 344 36.49 -16.84 32.42
CA ALA A 344 37.63 -16.56 31.55
C ALA A 344 38.91 -17.24 32.06
N ALA A 345 39.18 -17.20 33.37
CA ALA A 345 40.28 -17.90 34.00
C ALA A 345 40.21 -19.42 33.78
N LYS A 346 39.04 -20.05 33.99
CA LYS A 346 38.84 -21.48 33.71
C LYS A 346 39.03 -21.82 32.23
N ALA A 347 38.50 -21.01 31.33
CA ALA A 347 38.66 -21.22 29.89
C ALA A 347 40.14 -21.08 29.45
N ARG A 348 40.86 -20.13 30.05
CA ARG A 348 42.31 -19.96 29.88
C ARG A 348 43.06 -21.19 30.35
N GLU A 349 42.79 -21.67 31.57
CA GLU A 349 43.42 -22.89 32.10
C GLU A 349 43.17 -24.12 31.23
N ALA A 350 41.94 -24.30 30.74
CA ALA A 350 41.60 -25.40 29.84
C ALA A 350 42.41 -25.34 28.52
N LYS A 351 42.58 -24.15 27.94
CA LYS A 351 43.41 -23.96 26.73
C LYS A 351 44.89 -24.20 27.02
N LEU A 352 45.41 -23.75 28.16
CA LEU A 352 46.80 -24.04 28.57
C LEU A 352 47.02 -25.54 28.75
N ALA A 353 46.08 -26.25 29.38
CA ALA A 353 46.13 -27.71 29.52
C ALA A 353 46.09 -28.41 28.16
N GLN A 354 45.19 -27.98 27.26
CA GLN A 354 45.11 -28.52 25.90
C GLN A 354 46.40 -28.27 25.09
N ALA A 355 47.03 -27.10 25.24
CA ALA A 355 48.30 -26.80 24.61
C ALA A 355 49.41 -27.74 25.13
N LYS A 356 49.51 -27.93 26.46
CA LYS A 356 50.45 -28.89 27.07
C LYS A 356 50.25 -30.31 26.52
N THR A 357 49.02 -30.81 26.47
CA THR A 357 48.73 -32.13 25.90
C THR A 357 49.15 -32.23 24.43
N ASN A 358 48.95 -31.18 23.62
CA ASN A 358 49.42 -31.18 22.24
C ASN A 358 50.95 -31.20 22.14
N ILE A 359 51.67 -30.50 23.04
CA ILE A 359 53.13 -30.56 23.12
C ILE A 359 53.59 -31.99 23.46
N GLU A 360 52.96 -32.64 24.44
CA GLU A 360 53.26 -34.01 24.85
C GLU A 360 53.00 -35.03 23.72
N GLN A 361 51.94 -34.81 22.93
CA GLN A 361 51.59 -35.65 21.78
C GLN A 361 52.41 -35.37 20.51
N GLY A 362 53.38 -34.45 20.55
CA GLY A 362 54.17 -34.06 19.37
C GLY A 362 53.41 -33.20 18.34
N LYS A 363 52.20 -32.74 18.67
CA LYS A 363 51.36 -31.89 17.81
C LYS A 363 51.71 -30.41 17.99
N TYR A 364 52.97 -30.07 17.74
CA TYR A 364 53.51 -28.74 18.09
C TYR A 364 52.81 -27.58 17.37
N ALA A 365 52.45 -27.73 16.10
CA ALA A 365 51.72 -26.70 15.36
C ALA A 365 50.37 -26.34 16.01
N ASN A 366 49.64 -27.34 16.52
CA ASN A 366 48.37 -27.13 17.22
C ASN A 366 48.58 -26.43 18.56
N ALA A 367 49.59 -26.85 19.33
CA ALA A 367 49.96 -26.19 20.57
C ALA A 367 50.31 -24.71 20.35
N ILE A 368 51.18 -24.42 19.36
CA ILE A 368 51.57 -23.06 18.97
C ILE A 368 50.34 -22.22 18.61
N SER A 369 49.41 -22.77 17.83
CA SER A 369 48.18 -22.07 17.45
C SER A 369 47.31 -21.73 18.67
N ILE A 370 47.10 -22.68 19.59
CA ILE A 370 46.31 -22.45 20.82
C ILE A 370 46.97 -21.35 21.67
N LEU A 371 48.28 -21.41 21.85
CA LEU A 371 49.04 -20.49 22.68
C LEU A 371 49.09 -19.08 22.07
N ASN A 372 49.24 -18.95 20.76
CA ASN A 372 49.10 -17.66 20.07
C ASN A 372 47.69 -17.09 20.23
N GLY A 373 46.66 -17.95 20.23
CA GLY A 373 45.28 -17.54 20.52
C GLY A 373 45.12 -16.95 21.93
N LEU A 374 45.74 -17.57 22.94
CA LEU A 374 45.78 -17.04 24.31
C LEU A 374 46.55 -15.71 24.39
N LEU A 375 47.70 -15.61 23.74
CA LEU A 375 48.51 -14.38 23.73
C LEU A 375 47.89 -13.24 22.94
N LYS A 376 46.95 -13.51 22.02
CA LYS A 376 46.14 -12.47 21.39
C LYS A 376 45.15 -11.83 22.37
N THR A 377 44.59 -12.63 23.28
CA THR A 377 43.66 -12.15 24.31
C THR A 377 44.36 -11.53 25.51
N ASP A 378 45.50 -12.10 25.92
CA ASP A 378 46.36 -11.57 26.97
C ASP A 378 47.83 -11.65 26.51
N PRO A 379 48.36 -10.57 25.91
CA PRO A 379 49.75 -10.52 25.46
C PRO A 379 50.79 -10.67 26.58
N ASN A 380 50.38 -10.59 27.85
CA ASN A 380 51.26 -10.68 29.01
C ASN A 380 51.15 -12.01 29.76
N ASP A 381 50.40 -12.98 29.24
CA ASP A 381 50.30 -14.31 29.82
C ASP A 381 51.67 -15.04 29.83
N SER A 382 52.31 -15.04 31.00
CA SER A 382 53.65 -15.62 31.19
C SER A 382 53.68 -17.13 30.97
N GLN A 383 52.61 -17.85 31.33
CA GLN A 383 52.52 -19.30 31.13
C GLN A 383 52.34 -19.64 29.66
N ALA A 384 51.49 -18.90 28.94
CA ALA A 384 51.31 -19.11 27.50
C ALA A 384 52.61 -18.81 26.72
N LYS A 385 53.35 -17.75 27.10
CA LYS A 385 54.68 -17.45 26.53
C LYS A 385 55.67 -18.60 26.76
N ALA A 386 55.78 -19.09 27.99
CA ALA A 386 56.71 -20.17 28.32
C ALA A 386 56.41 -21.45 27.54
N LEU A 387 55.13 -21.85 27.46
CA LEU A 387 54.71 -23.01 26.67
C LEU A 387 54.89 -22.81 25.17
N LEU A 388 54.79 -21.58 24.66
CA LEU A 388 54.98 -21.30 23.24
C LEU A 388 56.45 -21.49 22.85
N GLU A 389 57.37 -20.98 23.68
CA GLU A 389 58.80 -21.22 23.51
C GLU A 389 59.13 -22.71 23.62
N GLU A 390 58.56 -23.42 24.60
CA GLU A 390 58.71 -24.88 24.72
C GLU A 390 58.22 -25.63 23.47
N ALA A 391 57.03 -25.28 22.97
CA ALA A 391 56.44 -25.90 21.78
C ALA A 391 57.29 -25.67 20.53
N LYS A 392 57.79 -24.44 20.33
CA LYS A 392 58.67 -24.09 19.20
C LYS A 392 60.00 -24.83 19.28
N ALA A 393 60.64 -24.87 20.44
CA ALA A 393 61.89 -25.59 20.64
C ALA A 393 61.73 -27.09 20.36
N LYS A 394 60.65 -27.71 20.85
CA LYS A 394 60.34 -29.12 20.56
C LYS A 394 60.00 -29.36 19.09
N GLN A 395 59.29 -28.44 18.43
CA GLN A 395 59.03 -28.51 16.99
C GLN A 395 60.32 -28.45 16.17
N GLN A 396 61.20 -27.51 16.50
CA GLN A 396 62.48 -27.37 15.84
C GLN A 396 63.30 -28.64 15.98
N LYS A 397 63.43 -29.17 17.21
CA LYS A 397 64.14 -30.43 17.46
C LYS A 397 63.54 -31.61 16.68
N ALA A 398 62.22 -31.74 16.64
CA ALA A 398 61.55 -32.79 15.86
C ALA A 398 61.79 -32.64 14.35
N ASN A 399 61.82 -31.41 13.83
CA ASN A 399 62.14 -31.13 12.44
C ASN A 399 63.60 -31.45 12.11
N GLU A 400 64.54 -31.12 13.00
CA GLU A 400 65.97 -31.47 12.88
C GLU A 400 66.17 -32.99 12.87
N GLU A 401 65.52 -33.72 13.79
CA GLU A 401 65.55 -35.19 13.82
C GLU A 401 64.93 -35.82 12.55
N ALA A 402 63.82 -35.27 12.05
CA ALA A 402 63.21 -35.72 10.81
C ALA A 402 64.11 -35.44 9.60
N ALA A 403 64.76 -34.28 9.55
CA ALA A 403 65.72 -33.93 8.51
C ALA A 403 66.96 -34.84 8.55
N ALA A 404 67.48 -35.16 9.74
CA ALA A 404 68.58 -36.10 9.90
C ALA A 404 68.23 -37.51 9.39
N LYS A 405 67.04 -38.03 9.74
CA LYS A 405 66.55 -39.32 9.22
C LYS A 405 66.37 -39.31 7.70
N ALA A 406 65.81 -38.23 7.15
CA ALA A 406 65.64 -38.09 5.70
C ALA A 406 66.99 -38.01 4.98
N ARG A 407 67.98 -37.34 5.58
CA ARG A 407 69.37 -37.32 5.10
C ARG A 407 69.95 -38.74 5.08
N GLU A 408 69.88 -39.47 6.19
CA GLU A 408 70.40 -40.84 6.29
C GLU A 408 69.76 -41.77 5.25
N ALA A 409 68.45 -41.70 5.06
CA ALA A 409 67.74 -42.49 4.05
C ALA A 409 68.25 -42.20 2.63
N LYS A 410 68.47 -40.93 2.29
CA LYS A 410 69.03 -40.54 0.98
C LYS A 410 70.49 -40.98 0.81
N LEU A 411 71.30 -40.92 1.85
CA LEU A 411 72.67 -41.44 1.80
C LEU A 411 72.69 -42.96 1.59
N ALA A 412 71.84 -43.70 2.30
CA ALA A 412 71.69 -45.14 2.10
C ALA A 412 71.25 -45.48 0.66
N GLN A 413 70.30 -44.71 0.12
CA GLN A 413 69.86 -44.84 -1.26
C GLN A 413 70.97 -44.52 -2.28
N ALA A 414 71.79 -43.50 -2.01
CA ALA A 414 72.94 -43.16 -2.85
C ALA A 414 73.98 -44.29 -2.84
N LYS A 415 74.34 -44.81 -1.66
CA LYS A 415 75.25 -45.96 -1.51
C LYS A 415 74.76 -47.17 -2.30
N THR A 416 73.47 -47.51 -2.17
CA THR A 416 72.83 -48.60 -2.93
C THR A 416 72.94 -48.39 -4.45
N ASN A 417 72.75 -47.15 -4.93
CA ASN A 417 72.91 -46.86 -6.37
C ASN A 417 74.36 -46.96 -6.84
N ILE A 418 75.34 -46.60 -6.00
CA ILE A 418 76.77 -46.79 -6.30
C ILE A 418 77.08 -48.28 -6.43
N GLU A 419 76.62 -49.09 -5.48
CA GLU A 419 76.81 -50.56 -5.49
C GLU A 419 76.17 -51.23 -6.72
N GLN A 420 75.02 -50.72 -7.18
CA GLN A 420 74.32 -51.21 -8.37
C GLN A 420 74.89 -50.68 -9.70
N GLY A 421 75.97 -49.89 -9.69
CA GLY A 421 76.53 -49.27 -10.90
C GLY A 421 75.69 -48.14 -11.49
N LYS A 422 74.66 -47.66 -10.78
CA LYS A 422 73.75 -46.59 -11.20
C LYS A 422 74.31 -45.21 -10.79
N TYR A 423 75.52 -44.91 -11.23
CA TYR A 423 76.28 -43.76 -10.73
C TYR A 423 75.60 -42.41 -10.98
N ALA A 424 74.92 -42.22 -12.11
CA ALA A 424 74.18 -40.99 -12.40
C ALA A 424 73.07 -40.71 -11.37
N ASN A 425 72.36 -41.75 -10.93
CA ASN A 425 71.32 -41.63 -9.90
C ASN A 425 71.92 -41.32 -8.53
N ALA A 426 73.02 -41.99 -8.17
CA ALA A 426 73.75 -41.71 -6.94
C ALA A 426 74.23 -40.25 -6.89
N ILE A 427 74.87 -39.77 -7.96
CA ILE A 427 75.33 -38.39 -8.11
C ILE A 427 74.17 -37.40 -7.96
N SER A 428 73.01 -37.67 -8.57
CA SER A 428 71.83 -36.80 -8.46
C SER A 428 71.31 -36.71 -7.02
N ILE A 429 71.23 -37.84 -6.31
CA ILE A 429 70.79 -37.88 -4.90
C ILE A 429 71.75 -37.10 -4.01
N LEU A 430 73.06 -37.30 -4.19
CA LEU A 430 74.11 -36.66 -3.40
C LEU A 430 74.20 -35.15 -3.66
N ASN A 431 74.05 -34.70 -4.91
CA ASN A 431 73.92 -33.28 -5.23
C ASN A 431 72.66 -32.67 -4.59
N GLY A 432 71.57 -33.43 -4.50
CA GLY A 432 70.37 -33.01 -3.78
C GLY A 432 70.64 -32.78 -2.28
N LEU A 433 71.41 -33.66 -1.64
CA LEU A 433 71.84 -33.50 -0.25
C LEU A 433 72.79 -32.30 -0.07
N LEU A 434 73.74 -32.11 -0.98
CA LEU A 434 74.69 -30.99 -0.92
C LEU A 434 74.06 -29.65 -1.25
N LYS A 435 72.90 -29.62 -1.92
CA LYS A 435 72.12 -28.40 -2.08
C LYS A 435 71.45 -28.00 -0.76
N THR A 436 71.04 -28.97 0.06
CA THR A 436 70.44 -28.72 1.38
C THR A 436 71.48 -28.44 2.45
N ASP A 437 72.60 -29.17 2.44
CA ASP A 437 73.75 -28.95 3.31
C ASP A 437 75.04 -29.00 2.47
N PRO A 438 75.54 -27.84 2.01
CA PRO A 438 76.77 -27.76 1.23
C PRO A 438 78.02 -28.26 1.97
N ASN A 439 77.95 -28.48 3.28
CA ASN A 439 79.07 -28.92 4.12
C ASN A 439 78.98 -30.39 4.55
N ASP A 440 78.01 -31.14 4.04
CA ASP A 440 77.88 -32.57 4.32
C ASP A 440 79.09 -33.35 3.80
N ALA A 441 80.02 -33.66 4.72
CA ALA A 441 81.29 -34.31 4.39
C ALA A 441 81.10 -35.73 3.82
N GLU A 442 80.09 -36.46 4.29
CA GLU A 442 79.82 -37.82 3.82
C GLU A 442 79.20 -37.80 2.41
N ALA A 443 78.26 -36.88 2.16
CA ALA A 443 77.68 -36.71 0.83
C ALA A 443 78.74 -36.29 -0.20
N LYS A 444 79.70 -35.42 0.18
CA LYS A 444 80.85 -35.05 -0.68
C LYS A 444 81.72 -36.25 -1.01
N ALA A 445 82.11 -37.04 -0.01
CA ALA A 445 82.96 -38.21 -0.21
C ALA A 445 82.29 -39.25 -1.12
N LEU A 446 81.00 -39.53 -0.93
CA LEU A 446 80.24 -40.43 -1.79
C LEU A 446 80.06 -39.87 -3.20
N LEU A 447 79.96 -38.56 -3.37
CA LEU A 447 79.82 -37.93 -4.68
C LEU A 447 81.09 -38.12 -5.50
N GLU A 448 82.24 -37.85 -4.87
CA GLU A 448 83.56 -38.06 -5.47
C GLU A 448 83.77 -39.54 -5.82
N GLN A 449 83.39 -40.46 -4.91
CA GLN A 449 83.42 -41.89 -5.17
C GLN A 449 82.53 -42.28 -6.38
N ALA A 450 81.29 -41.79 -6.43
CA ALA A 450 80.36 -42.10 -7.51
C ALA A 450 80.83 -41.53 -8.86
N GLN A 451 81.42 -40.33 -8.88
CA GLN A 451 82.00 -39.72 -10.08
C GLN A 451 83.20 -40.52 -10.59
N LYS A 452 84.12 -40.89 -9.70
CA LYS A 452 85.28 -41.71 -10.06
C LYS A 452 84.85 -43.07 -10.63
N LEU A 453 83.94 -43.78 -9.97
CA LEU A 453 83.44 -45.07 -10.45
C LEU A 453 82.68 -44.94 -11.78
N LYS A 454 81.96 -43.82 -11.99
CA LYS A 454 81.33 -43.51 -13.27
C LYS A 454 82.36 -43.36 -14.38
N GLU A 455 83.42 -42.58 -14.15
CA GLU A 455 84.50 -42.38 -15.12
C GLU A 455 85.23 -43.69 -15.43
N GLU A 456 85.52 -44.51 -14.42
CA GLU A 456 86.11 -45.85 -14.60
C GLU A 456 85.19 -46.76 -15.42
N ALA A 457 83.89 -46.77 -15.15
CA ALA A 457 82.91 -47.55 -15.90
C ALA A 457 82.75 -47.06 -17.35
N GLU A 458 82.75 -45.75 -17.59
CA GLU A 458 82.71 -45.15 -18.93
C GLU A 458 84.00 -45.44 -19.72
N ALA A 459 85.16 -45.38 -19.07
CA ALA A 459 86.44 -45.75 -19.66
C ALA A 459 86.48 -47.23 -20.06
N ALA A 460 86.06 -48.13 -19.18
CA ALA A 460 85.96 -49.57 -19.46
C ALA A 460 84.96 -49.86 -20.60
N ALA A 461 83.81 -49.18 -20.62
CA ALA A 461 82.83 -49.30 -21.70
C ALA A 461 83.38 -48.81 -23.04
N LYS A 462 84.15 -47.71 -23.04
CA LYS A 462 84.81 -47.15 -24.23
C LYS A 462 85.93 -48.07 -24.74
N GLU A 463 86.75 -48.61 -23.85
CA GLU A 463 87.78 -49.58 -24.21
C GLU A 463 87.16 -50.83 -24.85
N LYS A 464 86.13 -51.39 -24.21
CA LYS A 464 85.37 -52.51 -24.75
C LYS A 464 84.76 -52.20 -26.12
N ALA A 465 84.14 -51.04 -26.29
CA ALA A 465 83.61 -50.61 -27.59
C ALA A 465 84.72 -50.49 -28.65
N GLY A 466 85.90 -50.01 -28.26
CA GLY A 466 87.09 -49.98 -29.11
C GLY A 466 87.56 -51.37 -29.54
N LYS A 467 87.67 -52.31 -28.60
CA LYS A 467 88.00 -53.72 -28.89
C LYS A 467 86.95 -54.38 -29.81
N LEU A 468 85.66 -54.14 -29.56
CA LEU A 468 84.57 -54.63 -30.43
C LEU A 468 84.65 -54.05 -31.85
N ALA A 469 84.96 -52.75 -32.00
CA ALA A 469 85.13 -52.10 -33.30
C ALA A 469 86.37 -52.63 -34.04
N GLN A 470 87.47 -52.84 -33.33
CA GLN A 470 88.69 -53.45 -33.88
C GLN A 470 88.43 -54.88 -34.36
N ALA A 471 87.77 -55.71 -33.55
CA ALA A 471 87.37 -57.05 -33.94
C ALA A 471 86.49 -57.04 -35.20
N GLN A 472 85.48 -56.14 -35.25
CA GLN A 472 84.64 -55.98 -36.44
C GLN A 472 85.44 -55.55 -37.68
N ALA A 473 86.43 -54.66 -37.52
CA ALA A 473 87.30 -54.25 -38.62
C ALA A 473 88.19 -55.39 -39.13
N LEU A 474 88.73 -56.23 -38.23
CA LEU A 474 89.51 -57.42 -38.59
C LEU A 474 88.65 -58.46 -39.33
N ILE A 475 87.41 -58.69 -38.89
CA ILE A 475 86.42 -59.51 -39.62
C ILE A 475 86.20 -58.99 -41.04
N ASN A 476 86.10 -57.67 -41.21
CA ASN A 476 85.91 -57.06 -42.54
C ASN A 476 87.17 -57.15 -43.42
N LYS A 477 88.36 -57.18 -42.80
CA LYS A 477 89.66 -57.31 -43.49
C LYS A 477 90.01 -58.77 -43.84
N GLY A 478 89.24 -59.74 -43.33
CA GLY A 478 89.48 -61.17 -43.55
C GLY A 478 90.48 -61.80 -42.57
N ASP A 479 90.94 -61.04 -41.56
CA ASP A 479 91.77 -61.55 -40.47
C ASP A 479 90.88 -62.09 -39.35
N TYR A 480 90.32 -63.28 -39.60
CA TYR A 480 89.35 -63.89 -38.70
C TYR A 480 89.99 -64.40 -37.41
N GLU A 481 91.27 -64.77 -37.45
CA GLU A 481 92.03 -65.25 -36.28
C GLU A 481 92.39 -64.09 -35.34
N GLY A 482 92.84 -62.96 -35.89
CA GLY A 482 93.03 -61.73 -35.12
C GLY A 482 91.71 -61.21 -34.53
N ALA A 483 90.61 -61.29 -35.29
CA ALA A 483 89.29 -60.94 -34.78
C ALA A 483 88.84 -61.85 -33.61
N GLN A 484 89.00 -63.16 -33.74
CA GLN A 484 88.63 -64.12 -32.68
C GLN A 484 89.44 -63.87 -31.39
N ALA A 485 90.75 -63.62 -31.48
CA ALA A 485 91.57 -63.36 -30.30
C ALA A 485 91.10 -62.13 -29.48
N ILE A 486 90.71 -61.03 -30.16
CA ILE A 486 90.18 -59.84 -29.48
C ILE A 486 88.81 -60.12 -28.84
N LEU A 487 87.97 -60.91 -29.51
CA LEU A 487 86.62 -61.23 -29.02
C LEU A 487 86.66 -62.20 -27.84
N ASP A 488 87.58 -63.17 -27.86
CA ASP A 488 87.82 -64.08 -26.75
C ASP A 488 88.34 -63.33 -25.51
N ASP A 489 89.18 -62.31 -25.69
CA ASP A 489 89.63 -61.43 -24.60
C ASP A 489 88.45 -60.68 -23.96
N ILE A 490 87.54 -60.12 -24.78
CA ILE A 490 86.31 -59.47 -24.29
C ILE A 490 85.38 -60.46 -23.58
N LEU A 491 85.22 -61.67 -24.13
CA LEU A 491 84.35 -62.71 -23.57
C LEU A 491 84.97 -63.37 -22.33
N LYS A 492 86.29 -63.35 -22.16
CA LYS A 492 86.94 -63.79 -20.92
C LYS A 492 86.60 -62.86 -19.76
N ASP A 493 86.65 -61.55 -20.00
CA ASP A 493 86.32 -60.54 -19.00
C ASP A 493 84.80 -60.34 -18.84
N ASN A 494 84.03 -60.62 -19.89
CA ASN A 494 82.57 -60.54 -19.90
C ASN A 494 81.94 -61.69 -20.69
N PRO A 495 81.80 -62.88 -20.08
CA PRO A 495 81.29 -64.08 -20.76
C PRO A 495 79.87 -63.98 -21.32
N GLY A 496 79.09 -63.01 -20.85
CA GLY A 496 77.72 -62.75 -21.30
C GLY A 496 77.61 -61.63 -22.35
N ASP A 497 78.72 -61.11 -22.88
CA ASP A 497 78.64 -60.01 -23.84
C ASP A 497 78.04 -60.48 -25.17
N ALA A 498 76.79 -60.05 -25.41
CA ALA A 498 76.02 -60.46 -26.58
C ALA A 498 76.63 -59.97 -27.89
N GLN A 499 77.30 -58.81 -27.90
CA GLN A 499 77.88 -58.24 -29.11
C GLN A 499 79.18 -58.96 -29.49
N ALA A 500 80.06 -59.19 -28.52
CA ALA A 500 81.28 -59.97 -28.70
C ALA A 500 80.95 -61.40 -29.14
N SER A 501 79.95 -62.03 -28.50
CA SER A 501 79.47 -63.37 -28.89
C SER A 501 78.97 -63.41 -30.34
N ARG A 502 78.17 -62.43 -30.75
CA ARG A 502 77.68 -62.33 -32.15
C ARG A 502 78.82 -62.12 -33.14
N LEU A 503 79.77 -61.25 -32.82
CA LEU A 503 80.94 -61.00 -33.66
C LEU A 503 81.84 -62.24 -33.75
N ALA A 504 81.99 -63.00 -32.66
CA ALA A 504 82.81 -64.21 -32.63
C ALA A 504 82.22 -65.28 -33.55
N ASN A 505 80.90 -65.50 -33.46
CA ASN A 505 80.17 -66.36 -34.37
C ASN A 505 80.28 -65.88 -35.82
N THR A 506 80.23 -64.56 -36.06
CA THR A 506 80.36 -63.98 -37.41
C THR A 506 81.77 -64.20 -37.98
N ALA A 507 82.81 -64.03 -37.16
CA ALA A 507 84.20 -64.28 -37.54
C ALA A 507 84.40 -65.75 -37.91
N GLU A 508 83.85 -66.67 -37.12
CA GLU A 508 83.93 -68.12 -37.35
C GLU A 508 83.20 -68.54 -38.64
N GLN A 509 81.98 -68.03 -38.86
CA GLN A 509 81.23 -68.28 -40.09
C GLN A 509 81.93 -67.75 -41.33
N LYS A 510 82.50 -66.53 -41.28
CA LYS A 510 83.24 -65.97 -42.40
C LYS A 510 84.57 -66.70 -42.66
N LYS A 511 85.25 -67.17 -41.62
CA LYS A 511 86.43 -68.05 -41.74
C LYS A 511 86.09 -69.34 -42.47
N ALA A 512 84.97 -69.98 -42.11
CA ALA A 512 84.49 -71.18 -42.76
C ALA A 512 84.06 -70.93 -44.23
N ALA A 513 83.43 -69.78 -44.49
CA ALA A 513 83.03 -69.37 -45.84
C ALA A 513 84.22 -69.08 -46.76
N ALA A 514 85.26 -68.38 -46.27
CA ALA A 514 86.48 -68.08 -47.03
C ALA A 514 87.25 -69.36 -47.42
N ALA A 515 87.29 -70.37 -46.53
CA ALA A 515 87.87 -71.68 -46.83
C ALA A 515 87.05 -72.47 -47.88
N GLN A 516 85.72 -72.24 -47.95
CA GLN A 516 84.84 -72.77 -48.99
C GLN A 516 84.97 -72.01 -50.33
N GLU A 517 85.16 -70.69 -50.30
CA GLU A 517 85.39 -69.87 -51.50
C GLU A 517 86.73 -70.19 -52.18
N ALA A 518 87.79 -70.46 -51.41
CA ALA A 518 89.06 -70.94 -51.94
C ALA A 518 88.92 -72.29 -52.69
N ARG A 519 88.02 -73.17 -52.23
CA ARG A 519 87.68 -74.44 -52.92
C ARG A 519 86.81 -74.24 -54.17
N LYS A 520 85.97 -73.21 -54.21
CA LYS A 520 85.12 -72.87 -55.37
C LYS A 520 85.87 -72.06 -56.44
N ALA A 521 86.93 -71.35 -56.07
CA ALA A 521 87.78 -70.58 -56.99
C ALA A 521 88.57 -71.45 -57.98
N GLU A 522 88.83 -72.72 -57.65
CA GLU A 522 89.43 -73.70 -58.57
C GLU A 522 88.43 -74.22 -59.63
N GLU A 523 87.13 -74.27 -59.30
CA GLU A 523 86.06 -74.72 -60.21
C GLU A 523 85.48 -73.58 -61.07
N ALA A 524 85.73 -72.31 -60.71
CA ALA A 524 85.18 -71.11 -61.37
C ALA A 524 86.03 -70.53 -62.52
N GLN A 525 87.28 -70.98 -62.72
CA GLN A 525 88.11 -70.58 -63.88
C GLN A 525 87.62 -71.18 -65.22
N LYS A 526 86.66 -72.11 -65.17
CA LYS A 526 86.13 -72.83 -66.35
C LYS A 526 84.84 -72.23 -66.92
N LYS A 527 84.26 -71.22 -66.26
CA LYS A 527 83.01 -70.58 -66.70
C LYS A 527 83.18 -69.06 -66.70
N ARG A 528 83.98 -68.63 -67.69
CA ARG A 528 83.78 -67.46 -68.54
C ARG A 528 83.75 -66.09 -67.85
N GLU A 529 84.56 -65.14 -68.28
CA GLU A 529 84.59 -64.57 -69.65
C GLU A 529 83.24 -64.03 -70.16
N GLU A 530 82.18 -64.00 -69.37
CA GLU A 530 80.93 -63.35 -69.75
C GLU A 530 80.58 -62.25 -68.74
N GLU A 531 80.86 -61.02 -69.17
CA GLU A 531 80.10 -59.82 -68.84
C GLU A 531 80.27 -59.24 -67.44
N THR A 532 81.39 -58.53 -67.32
CA THR A 532 81.50 -57.38 -66.43
C THR A 532 80.69 -56.20 -66.99
N SER A 533 79.89 -55.56 -66.12
CA SER A 533 79.54 -54.13 -66.07
C SER A 533 78.23 -53.61 -66.70
N ARG A 534 77.34 -53.07 -65.83
CA ARG A 534 76.98 -51.62 -65.67
C ARG A 534 75.81 -51.50 -64.66
N LYS A 535 75.99 -50.85 -63.48
CA LYS A 535 75.73 -49.41 -63.17
C LYS A 535 74.29 -48.99 -63.52
N THR A 536 73.45 -48.32 -62.71
CA THR A 536 73.55 -47.54 -61.46
C THR A 536 72.12 -47.08 -61.09
N ALA A 537 71.85 -46.90 -59.79
CA ALA A 537 70.99 -45.88 -59.17
C ALA A 537 69.59 -45.55 -59.77
N ALA A 538 68.55 -46.00 -59.06
CA ALA A 538 67.25 -45.32 -58.98
C ALA A 538 66.52 -45.80 -57.72
N GLU A 539 66.38 -44.96 -56.69
CA GLU A 539 65.36 -45.10 -55.63
C GLU A 539 65.39 -43.87 -54.70
N ALA A 540 65.08 -42.71 -55.26
CA ALA A 540 64.90 -41.44 -54.53
C ALA A 540 63.43 -40.96 -54.54
N GLU A 541 62.46 -41.83 -54.84
CA GLU A 541 61.05 -41.45 -54.99
C GLU A 541 60.07 -42.27 -54.15
N ALA A 542 60.55 -43.00 -53.13
CA ALA A 542 59.73 -43.91 -52.32
C ALA A 542 59.54 -43.49 -50.83
N GLN A 543 60.01 -42.31 -50.41
CA GLN A 543 59.97 -41.89 -49.00
C GLN A 543 59.03 -40.72 -48.67
N LYS A 544 58.18 -40.32 -49.62
CA LYS A 544 57.15 -39.28 -49.40
C LYS A 544 55.81 -39.85 -48.88
N ALA A 545 55.61 -41.17 -48.93
CA ALA A 545 54.34 -41.81 -48.55
C ALA A 545 54.29 -42.33 -47.10
N VAL A 546 55.44 -42.64 -46.48
CA VAL A 546 55.50 -43.24 -45.13
C VAL A 546 55.31 -42.21 -44.00
N VAL A 547 55.67 -40.94 -44.24
CA VAL A 547 55.61 -39.86 -43.23
C VAL A 547 54.19 -39.32 -42.98
N MET A 548 53.28 -39.43 -43.97
CA MET A 548 51.87 -39.06 -43.77
C MET A 548 51.10 -40.07 -42.90
N GLU A 549 51.64 -41.26 -42.66
CA GLU A 549 50.99 -42.30 -41.86
C GLU A 549 51.32 -42.16 -40.36
N GLU A 550 52.48 -41.59 -40.00
CA GLU A 550 52.80 -41.19 -38.62
C GLU A 550 52.11 -39.88 -38.21
N LEU A 551 51.89 -38.93 -39.14
CA LEU A 551 51.11 -37.71 -38.90
C LEU A 551 49.61 -37.94 -38.74
N LYS A 552 49.06 -39.07 -39.24
CA LYS A 552 47.67 -39.47 -38.97
C LYS A 552 47.38 -39.69 -37.47
N LYS A 553 48.40 -39.85 -36.62
CA LYS A 553 48.21 -39.92 -35.16
C LYS A 553 47.90 -38.57 -34.49
N PHE A 554 48.12 -37.44 -35.17
CA PHE A 554 47.80 -36.09 -34.70
C PHE A 554 46.77 -35.37 -35.60
N THR A 555 45.94 -36.24 -36.19
CA THR A 555 44.71 -36.19 -37.00
C THR A 555 44.31 -34.94 -37.79
N THR A 556 43.74 -35.25 -38.97
CA THR A 556 42.96 -34.36 -39.86
C THR A 556 41.60 -33.94 -39.27
N ASP A 557 41.18 -34.63 -38.20
CA ASP A 557 39.94 -34.38 -37.46
C ASP A 557 40.22 -33.45 -36.26
N TRP A 558 39.19 -32.75 -35.80
CA TRP A 558 39.32 -31.90 -34.62
C TRP A 558 39.45 -32.75 -33.36
N GLU A 559 40.61 -32.72 -32.71
CA GLU A 559 40.83 -33.31 -31.39
C GLU A 559 40.44 -32.32 -30.31
N SER A 560 39.73 -32.79 -29.28
CA SER A 560 39.45 -32.01 -28.07
C SER A 560 39.85 -32.84 -26.87
N PRO A 561 40.65 -32.31 -25.93
CA PRO A 561 40.89 -32.98 -24.66
C PRO A 561 39.56 -33.12 -23.89
N SER A 562 39.38 -34.25 -23.19
CA SER A 562 38.17 -34.53 -22.41
C SER A 562 38.23 -33.86 -21.04
N PHE A 563 38.12 -32.54 -21.00
CA PHE A 563 37.91 -31.80 -19.74
C PHE A 563 36.42 -31.74 -19.44
N SER A 564 35.77 -32.89 -19.26
CA SER A 564 34.29 -32.98 -19.16
C SER A 564 33.73 -32.66 -17.78
N ASP A 565 34.58 -32.44 -16.76
CA ASP A 565 34.18 -32.16 -15.38
C ASP A 565 34.67 -30.78 -14.92
N ILE A 566 33.95 -30.14 -13.99
CA ILE A 566 34.29 -28.85 -13.40
C ILE A 566 35.50 -28.97 -12.45
N GLU A 567 35.85 -30.17 -12.01
CA GLU A 567 37.03 -30.46 -11.18
C GLU A 567 38.37 -30.24 -11.93
N ASP A 568 38.34 -30.25 -13.27
CA ASP A 568 39.51 -29.95 -14.13
C ASP A 568 39.77 -28.43 -14.26
N CYS A 569 38.90 -27.59 -13.69
CA CYS A 569 39.14 -26.16 -13.57
C CYS A 569 40.25 -25.94 -12.52
N GLY A 570 41.51 -25.88 -12.97
CA GLY A 570 42.66 -25.49 -12.14
C GLY A 570 44.04 -25.86 -12.68
N TYR A 571 44.13 -26.63 -13.78
CA TYR A 571 45.38 -27.19 -14.29
C TYR A 571 45.77 -26.69 -15.69
N PHE A 572 47.07 -26.62 -15.95
CA PHE A 572 47.60 -26.47 -17.31
C PHE A 572 47.70 -27.84 -17.96
N TYR A 573 47.26 -27.95 -19.20
CA TYR A 573 47.33 -29.21 -19.94
C TYR A 573 48.15 -29.06 -21.21
N THR A 574 48.92 -30.09 -21.53
CA THR A 574 49.55 -30.27 -22.82
C THR A 574 49.02 -31.54 -23.49
N SER A 575 48.94 -31.55 -24.82
CA SER A 575 48.75 -32.80 -25.56
C SER A 575 49.96 -33.73 -25.38
N PRO A 576 49.86 -35.01 -25.78
CA PRO A 576 51.05 -35.78 -26.13
C PRO A 576 51.92 -35.01 -27.15
N GLU A 577 53.23 -35.24 -27.12
CA GLU A 577 54.16 -34.64 -28.08
C GLU A 577 53.80 -35.05 -29.51
N PHE A 578 53.66 -34.06 -30.41
CA PHE A 578 53.32 -34.26 -31.81
C PHE A 578 54.48 -34.85 -32.63
N GLY A 579 55.72 -34.67 -32.17
CA GLY A 579 56.93 -35.04 -32.88
C GLY A 579 57.94 -33.90 -32.95
N GLN A 580 59.02 -34.12 -33.70
CA GLN A 580 60.15 -33.19 -33.86
C GLN A 580 60.09 -32.52 -35.23
N PHE A 581 60.01 -31.19 -35.29
CA PHE A 581 59.67 -30.47 -36.52
C PHE A 581 60.58 -29.27 -36.81
N ASP A 582 60.94 -29.10 -38.08
CA ASP A 582 61.44 -27.83 -38.63
C ASP A 582 60.27 -26.88 -38.95
N MET A 583 59.06 -27.40 -39.16
CA MET A 583 57.85 -26.62 -39.29
C MET A 583 56.63 -27.39 -38.78
N ILE A 584 55.75 -26.73 -38.05
CA ILE A 584 54.41 -27.26 -37.73
C ILE A 584 53.39 -26.13 -37.79
N GLU A 585 52.23 -26.46 -38.35
CA GLU A 585 51.06 -25.59 -38.44
C GLU A 585 49.83 -26.34 -37.89
N GLY A 586 49.08 -25.67 -37.02
CA GLY A 586 47.86 -26.22 -36.45
C GLY A 586 46.77 -25.18 -36.34
N GLU A 587 45.53 -25.63 -36.53
CA GLU A 587 44.33 -24.84 -36.30
C GLU A 587 43.79 -25.11 -34.90
N PHE A 588 43.38 -24.04 -34.21
CA PHE A 588 42.79 -24.09 -32.89
C PHE A 588 41.45 -23.35 -32.89
N SER A 589 40.48 -23.89 -32.14
CA SER A 589 39.19 -23.27 -31.91
C SER A 589 38.74 -23.52 -30.49
N LYS A 590 38.36 -22.46 -29.77
CA LYS A 590 37.90 -22.57 -28.38
C LYS A 590 36.38 -22.43 -28.30
N LYS A 591 35.71 -23.45 -27.79
CA LYS A 591 34.24 -23.53 -27.73
C LYS A 591 33.66 -22.98 -26.43
N SER A 592 34.33 -23.20 -25.30
CA SER A 592 33.85 -22.78 -23.97
C SER A 592 35.01 -22.55 -22.98
N GLY A 593 34.69 -22.12 -21.75
CA GLY A 593 35.67 -21.82 -20.71
C GLY A 593 36.00 -20.33 -20.59
N TYR A 594 36.93 -19.97 -19.70
CA TYR A 594 37.26 -18.56 -19.40
C TYR A 594 37.93 -17.84 -20.58
N ALA A 595 37.42 -16.68 -21.03
CA ALA A 595 37.89 -15.99 -22.25
C ALA A 595 39.40 -15.74 -22.30
N LYS A 596 40.01 -15.28 -21.20
CA LYS A 596 41.46 -15.04 -21.10
C LYS A 596 42.30 -16.30 -20.98
N SER A 597 41.70 -17.48 -20.80
CA SER A 597 42.44 -18.74 -20.77
C SER A 597 42.99 -19.02 -22.18
N ALA A 598 44.30 -19.16 -22.25
CA ALA A 598 45.01 -19.21 -23.52
C ALA A 598 45.21 -20.63 -24.03
N TYR A 599 45.43 -20.75 -25.33
CA TYR A 599 45.67 -22.00 -26.03
C TYR A 599 46.65 -21.79 -27.19
N GLY A 600 47.42 -22.83 -27.52
CA GLY A 600 48.38 -22.77 -28.62
C GLY A 600 49.42 -23.85 -28.53
N PHE A 601 50.70 -23.50 -28.71
CA PHE A 601 51.82 -24.43 -28.72
C PHE A 601 52.81 -24.20 -27.57
N VAL A 602 53.39 -25.31 -27.10
CA VAL A 602 54.63 -25.34 -26.31
C VAL A 602 55.70 -26.05 -27.13
N PHE A 603 56.88 -25.43 -27.27
CA PHE A 603 57.94 -25.93 -28.15
C PHE A 603 59.33 -25.55 -27.64
N GLY A 604 60.37 -26.11 -28.28
CA GLY A 604 61.76 -25.82 -27.96
C GLY A 604 62.17 -26.29 -26.57
N TYR A 605 61.42 -27.21 -25.95
CA TYR A 605 61.58 -27.56 -24.55
C TYR A 605 62.71 -28.58 -24.33
N THR A 606 63.30 -28.54 -23.14
CA THR A 606 64.23 -29.60 -22.70
C THR A 606 63.45 -30.87 -22.36
N LYS A 607 64.09 -32.03 -22.48
CA LYS A 607 63.47 -33.34 -22.18
C LYS A 607 62.63 -33.28 -20.88
N PRO A 608 61.33 -33.67 -20.92
CA PRO A 608 60.49 -33.68 -19.72
C PRO A 608 61.11 -34.50 -18.59
N SER A 609 60.82 -34.11 -17.35
CA SER A 609 61.19 -34.90 -16.18
C SER A 609 60.52 -36.29 -16.22
N PRO A 610 60.99 -37.28 -15.44
CA PRO A 610 60.34 -38.60 -15.38
C PRO A 610 58.86 -38.56 -14.94
N ILE A 611 58.43 -37.47 -14.29
CA ILE A 611 57.03 -37.22 -13.89
C ILE A 611 56.26 -36.33 -14.88
N GLY A 612 56.85 -36.02 -16.05
CA GLY A 612 56.20 -35.27 -17.13
C GLY A 612 56.32 -33.74 -17.06
N GLU A 613 57.09 -33.18 -16.12
CA GLU A 613 57.24 -31.72 -15.99
C GLU A 613 58.22 -31.15 -17.02
N LEU A 614 57.87 -30.00 -17.61
CA LEU A 614 58.75 -29.23 -18.50
C LEU A 614 59.47 -28.13 -17.72
N TYR A 615 60.80 -28.25 -17.57
CA TYR A 615 61.62 -27.26 -16.86
C TYR A 615 61.99 -26.03 -17.70
N ASN A 616 62.28 -26.21 -18.99
CA ASN A 616 62.55 -25.11 -19.91
C ASN A 616 61.69 -25.27 -21.16
N TYR A 617 60.96 -24.23 -21.56
CA TYR A 617 60.11 -24.27 -22.75
C TYR A 617 59.84 -22.87 -23.30
N ILE A 618 59.46 -22.81 -24.58
CA ILE A 618 58.87 -21.62 -25.21
C ILE A 618 57.37 -21.86 -25.32
N ARG A 619 56.57 -20.87 -24.92
CA ARG A 619 55.11 -20.90 -25.06
C ARG A 619 54.67 -19.85 -26.06
N PHE A 620 53.83 -20.27 -27.00
CA PHE A 620 53.18 -19.42 -27.99
C PHE A 620 51.68 -19.67 -27.96
N GLU A 621 50.94 -18.73 -27.39
CA GLU A 621 49.54 -18.92 -27.05
C GLU A 621 48.70 -17.70 -27.42
N ILE A 622 47.41 -17.94 -27.71
CA ILE A 622 46.41 -16.92 -28.02
C ILE A 622 45.18 -17.09 -27.12
N ASN A 623 44.35 -16.06 -27.02
CA ASN A 623 43.07 -16.12 -26.32
C ASN A 623 41.91 -15.59 -27.19
N THR A 624 40.67 -15.74 -26.70
CA THR A 624 39.47 -15.33 -27.47
C THR A 624 39.32 -13.81 -27.58
N ASP A 625 40.07 -13.03 -26.80
CA ASP A 625 40.05 -11.57 -26.85
C ASP A 625 40.93 -11.00 -27.97
N GLY A 626 41.62 -11.88 -28.72
CA GLY A 626 42.53 -11.48 -29.78
C GLY A 626 43.85 -10.95 -29.25
N GLU A 627 44.33 -11.55 -28.17
CA GLU A 627 45.65 -11.31 -27.62
C GLU A 627 46.50 -12.57 -27.76
N TYR A 628 47.82 -12.39 -27.88
CA TYR A 628 48.79 -13.48 -27.84
C TYR A 628 49.87 -13.21 -26.80
N ALA A 629 50.47 -14.28 -26.29
CA ALA A 629 51.67 -14.23 -25.49
C ALA A 629 52.73 -15.14 -26.14
N LEU A 630 53.97 -14.67 -26.14
CA LEU A 630 55.13 -15.43 -26.60
C LEU A 630 56.26 -15.20 -25.61
N TYR A 631 56.65 -16.26 -24.89
CA TYR A 631 57.64 -16.14 -23.84
C TYR A 631 58.39 -17.45 -23.60
N LYS A 632 59.54 -17.33 -22.94
CA LYS A 632 60.35 -18.46 -22.48
C LYS A 632 60.22 -18.62 -20.97
N TRP A 633 60.15 -19.86 -20.50
CA TRP A 633 60.29 -20.22 -19.09
C TRP A 633 61.57 -21.04 -18.91
N ASP A 634 62.38 -20.71 -17.92
CA ASP A 634 63.67 -21.38 -17.64
C ASP A 634 63.68 -22.18 -16.32
N GLY A 635 62.50 -22.41 -15.74
CA GLY A 635 62.34 -23.07 -14.44
C GLY A 635 62.30 -22.09 -13.27
N LYS A 636 62.61 -20.81 -13.48
CA LYS A 636 62.61 -19.79 -12.43
C LYS A 636 61.88 -18.50 -12.80
N THR A 637 62.08 -17.99 -14.02
CA THR A 637 61.54 -16.70 -14.45
C THR A 637 60.94 -16.78 -15.85
N TYR A 638 59.94 -15.94 -16.11
CA TYR A 638 59.41 -15.74 -17.45
C TYR A 638 60.26 -14.67 -18.16
N THR A 639 60.64 -14.96 -19.40
CA THR A 639 61.25 -13.98 -20.31
C THR A 639 60.27 -13.70 -21.44
N ASP A 640 59.70 -12.51 -21.45
CA ASP A 640 58.82 -12.07 -22.55
C ASP A 640 59.63 -11.89 -23.84
N LEU A 641 59.20 -12.58 -24.90
CA LEU A 641 59.87 -12.56 -26.21
C LEU A 641 59.20 -11.57 -27.17
N VAL A 642 58.08 -10.95 -26.77
CA VAL A 642 57.40 -9.90 -27.54
C VAL A 642 58.04 -8.56 -27.21
N GLU A 643 57.89 -8.08 -25.97
CA GLU A 643 58.51 -6.84 -25.49
C GLU A 643 59.40 -7.12 -24.26
N PRO A 644 60.68 -6.70 -24.28
CA PRO A 644 61.56 -6.88 -23.14
C PRO A 644 61.01 -6.19 -21.88
N ASN A 645 60.94 -6.93 -20.78
CA ASN A 645 60.64 -6.39 -19.44
C ASN A 645 61.57 -7.02 -18.40
N SER A 646 61.82 -6.30 -17.31
CA SER A 646 62.70 -6.75 -16.21
C SER A 646 61.93 -7.36 -15.04
N GLU A 647 60.62 -7.51 -15.14
CA GLU A 647 59.74 -7.97 -14.06
C GLU A 647 59.77 -9.50 -13.90
N GLY A 648 60.39 -10.23 -14.83
CA GLY A 648 60.37 -11.70 -14.84
C GLY A 648 58.97 -12.26 -15.12
N THR A 649 58.15 -11.49 -15.85
CA THR A 649 56.77 -11.82 -16.20
C THR A 649 56.57 -11.80 -17.73
N ALA A 650 55.48 -12.39 -18.20
CA ALA A 650 55.08 -12.36 -19.59
C ALA A 650 53.67 -11.76 -19.71
N TYR A 651 53.45 -10.93 -20.73
CA TYR A 651 52.20 -10.22 -20.95
C TYR A 651 51.47 -10.69 -22.21
N PHE A 652 50.17 -10.40 -22.26
CA PHE A 652 49.34 -10.60 -23.45
C PHE A 652 49.29 -9.32 -24.29
N TYR A 653 49.51 -9.46 -25.59
CA TYR A 653 49.55 -8.37 -26.55
C TYR A 653 48.42 -8.51 -27.56
N LYS A 654 47.65 -7.44 -27.77
CA LYS A 654 46.58 -7.42 -28.77
C LYS A 654 47.18 -7.54 -30.18
N ASN A 655 46.63 -8.43 -30.99
CA ASN A 655 47.05 -8.55 -32.39
C ASN A 655 45.84 -8.79 -33.31
N ASN A 656 45.70 -7.95 -34.32
CA ASN A 656 44.60 -8.02 -35.28
C ASN A 656 44.67 -9.23 -36.22
N ALA A 657 45.77 -9.99 -36.21
CA ALA A 657 45.86 -11.25 -36.92
C ALA A 657 44.96 -12.34 -36.30
N ILE A 658 44.54 -12.20 -35.03
CA ILE A 658 43.76 -13.21 -34.32
C ILE A 658 42.27 -12.99 -34.56
N ASN A 659 41.58 -14.03 -35.02
CA ASN A 659 40.13 -14.09 -35.09
C ASN A 659 39.57 -14.19 -33.66
N ARG A 660 38.92 -13.11 -33.19
CA ARG A 660 38.35 -13.01 -31.84
C ARG A 660 37.07 -13.82 -31.67
N GLY A 661 36.73 -14.17 -30.43
CA GLY A 661 35.50 -14.86 -30.06
C GLY A 661 35.63 -16.38 -29.92
N TYR A 662 34.65 -16.97 -29.24
CA TYR A 662 34.52 -18.44 -29.18
C TYR A 662 34.12 -19.01 -30.54
N ASN A 663 34.56 -20.22 -30.81
CA ASN A 663 34.42 -20.97 -32.07
C ASN A 663 35.20 -20.38 -33.26
N SER A 664 35.88 -19.24 -33.08
CA SER A 664 36.79 -18.70 -34.08
C SER A 664 37.98 -19.61 -34.27
N VAL A 665 38.24 -19.97 -35.52
CA VAL A 665 39.40 -20.79 -35.91
C VAL A 665 40.60 -19.87 -36.11
N ASN A 666 41.70 -20.20 -35.44
CA ASN A 666 42.98 -19.53 -35.58
C ASN A 666 44.06 -20.54 -35.92
N LYS A 667 44.83 -20.24 -36.96
CA LYS A 667 45.96 -21.02 -37.41
C LYS A 667 47.23 -20.48 -36.76
N LEU A 668 47.95 -21.34 -36.03
CA LEU A 668 49.25 -21.05 -35.45
C LEU A 668 50.30 -21.85 -36.19
N LYS A 669 51.44 -21.22 -36.50
CA LYS A 669 52.57 -21.88 -37.16
C LYS A 669 53.88 -21.52 -36.51
N ILE A 670 54.74 -22.53 -36.35
CA ILE A 670 56.14 -22.41 -35.92
C ILE A 670 57.00 -22.94 -37.06
N ARG A 671 58.03 -22.19 -37.45
CA ARG A 671 58.97 -22.59 -38.52
C ARG A 671 60.40 -22.23 -38.15
N VAL A 672 61.33 -23.14 -38.38
CA VAL A 672 62.76 -22.91 -38.29
C VAL A 672 63.25 -22.26 -39.57
N VAL A 673 63.86 -21.09 -39.44
CA VAL A 673 64.51 -20.35 -40.53
C VAL A 673 65.89 -19.92 -40.02
N ASP A 674 66.95 -20.27 -40.75
CA ASP A 674 68.34 -19.97 -40.39
C ASP A 674 68.73 -20.38 -38.94
N GLY A 675 68.23 -21.53 -38.48
CA GLY A 675 68.52 -22.05 -37.14
C GLY A 675 67.83 -21.31 -36.00
N LYS A 676 66.77 -20.53 -36.29
CA LYS A 676 65.95 -19.83 -35.30
C LYS A 676 64.46 -20.06 -35.55
N TYR A 677 63.64 -19.93 -34.51
CA TYR A 677 62.18 -20.04 -34.66
C TYR A 677 61.55 -18.73 -35.14
N ASN A 678 60.64 -18.87 -36.09
CA ASN A 678 59.69 -17.85 -36.52
C ASN A 678 58.27 -18.35 -36.22
N VAL A 679 57.40 -17.47 -35.71
CA VAL A 679 56.02 -17.80 -35.36
C VAL A 679 55.02 -16.92 -36.10
N TYR A 680 53.90 -17.52 -36.49
CA TYR A 680 52.87 -16.92 -37.33
C TYR A 680 51.48 -17.16 -36.72
N ILE A 681 50.58 -16.19 -36.89
CA ILE A 681 49.14 -16.31 -36.59
C ILE A 681 48.38 -15.99 -37.88
N ASN A 682 47.50 -16.89 -38.31
CA ASN A 682 46.70 -16.76 -39.52
C ASN A 682 47.55 -16.28 -40.71
N ASP A 683 48.68 -16.99 -40.91
CA ASP A 683 49.70 -16.75 -41.94
C ASP A 683 50.47 -15.42 -41.85
N LYS A 684 50.19 -14.56 -40.87
CA LYS A 684 50.96 -13.35 -40.61
C LYS A 684 52.13 -13.65 -39.68
N LEU A 685 53.36 -13.28 -40.09
CA LEU A 685 54.54 -13.35 -39.23
C LEU A 685 54.36 -12.44 -38.01
N ILE A 686 54.49 -13.02 -36.82
CA ILE A 686 54.33 -12.31 -35.54
C ILE A 686 55.68 -11.99 -34.92
N LYS A 687 56.59 -12.97 -34.89
CA LYS A 687 57.96 -12.80 -34.37
C LYS A 687 58.90 -13.72 -35.15
N SER A 688 60.08 -13.21 -35.47
CA SER A 688 61.16 -13.95 -36.09
C SER A 688 62.41 -13.95 -35.22
N GLY A 689 63.31 -14.91 -35.46
CA GLY A 689 64.65 -14.91 -34.86
C GLY A 689 64.67 -15.28 -33.38
N ILE A 690 63.73 -16.11 -32.94
CA ILE A 690 63.68 -16.61 -31.57
C ILE A 690 64.74 -17.70 -31.41
N ASP A 691 65.64 -17.52 -30.44
CA ASP A 691 66.73 -18.47 -30.20
C ASP A 691 66.23 -19.81 -29.63
N PHE A 692 66.92 -20.88 -30.00
CA PHE A 692 66.67 -22.19 -29.43
C PHE A 692 67.04 -22.22 -27.95
N ILE A 693 66.30 -23.01 -27.17
CA ILE A 693 66.69 -23.28 -25.79
C ILE A 693 67.93 -24.18 -25.81
N PRO A 694 68.98 -23.88 -25.03
CA PRO A 694 70.13 -24.77 -24.89
C PRO A 694 69.70 -26.18 -24.45
N ASN A 695 70.12 -27.21 -25.18
CA ASN A 695 69.70 -28.60 -25.01
C ASN A 695 68.17 -28.83 -25.19
N GLY A 696 67.49 -27.88 -25.82
CA GLY A 696 66.09 -28.00 -26.20
C GLY A 696 65.90 -28.97 -27.36
N THR A 697 64.73 -29.60 -27.40
CA THR A 697 64.29 -30.44 -28.50
C THR A 697 63.61 -29.60 -29.58
N TYR A 698 63.38 -30.17 -30.77
CA TYR A 698 62.49 -29.65 -31.81
C TYR A 698 61.04 -30.12 -31.61
N GLY A 699 60.73 -30.58 -30.40
CA GLY A 699 59.43 -31.12 -30.01
C GLY A 699 58.37 -30.04 -29.90
N VAL A 700 57.14 -30.37 -30.28
CA VAL A 700 55.98 -29.49 -30.16
C VAL A 700 54.80 -30.22 -29.52
N MET A 701 54.13 -29.55 -28.58
CA MET A 701 52.90 -30.00 -27.93
C MET A 701 51.82 -28.92 -28.06
N GLY A 702 50.56 -29.31 -28.13
CA GLY A 702 49.42 -28.41 -27.93
C GLY A 702 49.32 -28.03 -26.46
N PHE A 703 48.90 -26.79 -26.17
CA PHE A 703 48.77 -26.25 -24.82
C PHE A 703 47.39 -25.66 -24.60
N PHE A 704 46.81 -25.92 -23.44
CA PHE A 704 45.49 -25.46 -23.03
C PHE A 704 45.54 -25.00 -21.57
N SER A 705 45.32 -23.70 -21.34
CA SER A 705 45.18 -23.13 -20.01
C SER A 705 43.71 -23.11 -19.59
N VAL A 706 43.42 -23.53 -18.36
CA VAL A 706 42.07 -23.52 -17.79
C VAL A 706 41.85 -22.44 -16.70
N GLY A 707 42.89 -21.68 -16.34
CA GLY A 707 42.87 -20.65 -15.28
C GLY A 707 43.81 -20.98 -14.10
N LYS A 708 43.85 -20.12 -13.07
CA LYS A 708 44.51 -20.39 -11.78
C LYS A 708 43.44 -20.52 -10.69
N VAL A 709 43.61 -21.47 -9.76
CA VAL A 709 42.73 -21.71 -8.58
C VAL A 709 42.42 -20.44 -7.77
N ASN A 710 43.27 -19.42 -7.84
CA ASN A 710 43.18 -18.20 -7.04
C ASN A 710 42.49 -17.04 -7.79
N GLN A 711 41.91 -17.28 -8.96
CA GLN A 711 41.11 -16.28 -9.67
C GLN A 711 39.71 -16.21 -9.05
N GLU A 712 39.20 -15.00 -8.85
CA GLU A 712 37.97 -14.73 -8.07
C GLU A 712 36.70 -15.39 -8.64
N ASP A 713 36.68 -15.74 -9.94
CA ASP A 713 35.59 -16.47 -10.60
C ASP A 713 36.16 -17.55 -11.54
N MET A 714 36.27 -18.79 -11.07
CA MET A 714 36.56 -19.93 -11.95
C MET A 714 35.38 -20.17 -12.88
N PRO A 715 35.59 -20.45 -14.19
CA PRO A 715 34.48 -20.59 -15.12
C PRO A 715 33.59 -21.79 -14.76
N ASN A 716 32.27 -21.56 -14.68
CA ASN A 716 31.26 -22.62 -14.45
C ASN A 716 31.06 -23.57 -15.65
N THR A 717 31.89 -23.45 -16.69
CA THR A 717 31.90 -24.33 -17.86
C THR A 717 33.32 -24.78 -18.14
N PRO A 718 33.55 -26.08 -18.38
CA PRO A 718 34.89 -26.57 -18.68
C PRO A 718 35.50 -25.91 -19.93
N VAL A 719 36.83 -25.78 -19.94
CA VAL A 719 37.56 -25.28 -21.10
C VAL A 719 37.54 -26.33 -22.19
N VAL A 720 36.92 -26.02 -23.32
CA VAL A 720 36.91 -26.89 -24.49
C VAL A 720 37.66 -26.19 -25.60
N VAL A 721 38.84 -26.68 -25.91
CA VAL A 721 39.66 -26.24 -27.05
C VAL A 721 39.81 -27.42 -27.99
N SER A 722 39.38 -27.25 -29.21
CA SER A 722 39.64 -28.20 -30.28
C SER A 722 40.86 -27.77 -31.08
N TYR A 723 41.68 -28.72 -31.52
CA TYR A 723 42.84 -28.46 -32.38
C TYR A 723 42.99 -29.55 -33.45
N ARG A 724 43.74 -29.23 -34.51
CA ARG A 724 44.21 -30.20 -35.51
C ARG A 724 45.50 -29.73 -36.16
N ILE A 725 46.37 -30.64 -36.56
CA ILE A 725 47.59 -30.31 -37.29
C ILE A 725 47.28 -30.26 -38.80
N THR A 726 47.56 -29.12 -39.43
CA THR A 726 47.21 -28.86 -40.83
C THR A 726 48.39 -28.95 -41.78
N ASP A 727 49.62 -28.77 -41.29
CA ASP A 727 50.84 -28.93 -42.08
C ASP A 727 52.05 -29.18 -41.16
N ALA A 728 53.07 -29.88 -41.64
CA ALA A 728 54.30 -30.14 -40.90
C ALA A 728 55.49 -30.54 -41.79
N GLU A 729 56.69 -30.12 -41.39
CA GLU A 729 57.99 -30.55 -41.95
C GLU A 729 58.83 -31.17 -40.82
N LEU A 730 59.14 -32.46 -40.93
CA LEU A 730 59.93 -33.18 -39.91
C LEU A 730 61.34 -32.63 -39.80
N HIS A 731 61.82 -32.51 -38.56
CA HIS A 731 63.21 -32.19 -38.30
C HIS A 731 64.11 -33.35 -38.77
N ARG A 732 65.04 -33.07 -39.69
CA ARG A 732 66.03 -34.06 -40.15
C ARG A 732 67.37 -33.76 -39.48
N ALA A 733 67.80 -34.65 -38.58
CA ALA A 733 69.18 -34.63 -38.10
C ALA A 733 70.11 -34.78 -39.30
N LYS A 734 70.95 -33.77 -39.55
CA LYS A 734 71.98 -33.82 -40.59
C LYS A 734 73.10 -34.76 -40.21
#